data_AF-A0A3A6N8I9-F1
#
_entry.id   AF-A0A3A6N8I9-F1
#
_cell.length_a   1.000
_cell.length_b   1.000
_cell.length_c   1.000
_cell.angle_alpha   90.00
_cell.angle_beta   90.00
_cell.angle_gamma   90.00
#
_symmetry.space_group_name_H-M   'P 1'
#
loop_
_entity.id
_entity.type
_entity.pdbx_description
1 polymer ?
#
loop_
_entity_poly.entity_id
_entity_poly.type
_entity_poly.pdbx_seq_one_letter_code
_entity_poly.pdbx_strand_id
1 'polypeptide(L)'
;MRKFFMMFMTVMFAFVLFACDQIELTLDAPGNVTITDGIVTWDAVEGAEEYLVFVGTESFTVTTTSLDLNELGLTAGNYTVYVIARAGEQVSLPSSNQAFNVEDITVDMDLLNQALFAMVDPTYAPDLTEDDFEDSWEYRDYQRTTALVETFSQSAIDMGMNETTTLAIFTQVMALMTTMSSGEIEDVSDMKAELDVFGTFGMEPADVALLVYNLLLTGVDQIILDETIGIQEDQTRLDELEVMVNNFKTSTEGQALYLALKAYTPVDYYDELDLFFALDFESWQYWELMNVVAYDIVPNVYYEWNDTYYFDYDNQFIPLFHEIFVAMKAAGQTTILEGFLYNSWPTMMSPFEGVINYSDELYWLNEDIVNAEAQIPLLQDFKQLLIDEEVMIKQAIEDFVTYINNLYEAISPELLTALDTVSTGTFDMDEIFIIKDEVLDMLITTLPDAAAFGDMYEVLFTISAAFGDTSATEMTMHAAYLGNIDHAAVELALLYIDSVTQTDVEAIMTITDGMVVEEEFYDEYWDYYYYETTTDPYKVIELALYVLNHIDTFVTTNQTKVDALNTLLDDAEMEQVFTKVLNNFAAIASEQMSEEEAAILTMVVDEVIASYDDLKAVVNLMKTIGVDVLTEFMVSEAELILDILSLQDFAEPTQAMIAVVEEIIDDILPYNTAFFGPMDLATIESVLRVVRIPLLVAATTDGGILEADFNTAFEAIVDDAAQLIFNVRTLEESAYAQLAAKDLQGIMFSNTWEQEFDTDLMLTVVLVLDSTLTTAFEDLLFDSIDLLFDNIIGDSNVLNLTDMLSTDVDMMQQEVIDMISGKIADIHTARGYIVDGTITPEDITFIQGIFNDMPQEPALN
;
A
#
# COMPACT_ATOMS: atom_id res chain seq x y z
N MET A 1 -44.31 -15.50 -25.84
CA MET A 1 -43.99 -15.21 -24.43
C MET A 1 -45.24 -15.06 -23.53
N ARG A 2 -46.25 -15.92 -23.68
CA ARG A 2 -47.33 -16.10 -22.68
C ARG A 2 -47.57 -17.58 -22.33
N LYS A 3 -46.90 -18.48 -23.05
CA LYS A 3 -46.86 -19.93 -22.82
C LYS A 3 -45.57 -20.40 -22.14
N PHE A 4 -44.56 -19.54 -22.02
CA PHE A 4 -43.35 -19.78 -21.23
C PHE A 4 -43.56 -19.35 -19.77
N PHE A 5 -44.26 -18.21 -19.57
CA PHE A 5 -44.71 -17.76 -18.25
C PHE A 5 -45.76 -18.69 -17.61
N MET A 6 -46.63 -19.34 -18.41
CA MET A 6 -47.55 -20.38 -17.92
C MET A 6 -46.86 -21.71 -17.64
N MET A 7 -45.71 -22.02 -18.25
CA MET A 7 -44.95 -23.25 -18.00
C MET A 7 -44.05 -23.10 -16.77
N PHE A 8 -43.47 -21.91 -16.55
CA PHE A 8 -42.73 -21.56 -15.34
C PHE A 8 -43.64 -21.49 -14.10
N MET A 9 -44.84 -20.92 -14.24
CA MET A 9 -45.86 -20.89 -13.17
C MET A 9 -46.50 -22.27 -12.88
N THR A 10 -46.43 -23.23 -13.83
CA THR A 10 -46.91 -24.61 -13.60
C THR A 10 -45.81 -25.51 -13.00
N VAL A 11 -44.53 -25.16 -13.14
CA VAL A 11 -43.40 -25.84 -12.49
C VAL A 11 -43.17 -25.33 -11.06
N MET A 12 -43.44 -24.05 -10.76
CA MET A 12 -43.48 -23.53 -9.39
C MET A 12 -44.66 -24.06 -8.57
N PHE A 13 -45.80 -24.39 -9.20
CA PHE A 13 -46.95 -24.99 -8.51
C PHE A 13 -46.81 -26.51 -8.27
N ALA A 14 -45.75 -27.14 -8.81
CA ALA A 14 -45.47 -28.57 -8.61
C ALA A 14 -44.49 -28.85 -7.45
N PHE A 15 -43.95 -27.82 -6.80
CA PHE A 15 -43.10 -27.95 -5.60
C PHE A 15 -43.78 -27.54 -4.28
N VAL A 16 -45.09 -27.22 -4.29
CA VAL A 16 -45.89 -26.95 -3.08
C VAL A 16 -46.79 -28.14 -2.68
N LEU A 17 -46.45 -29.36 -3.10
CA LEU A 17 -47.19 -30.56 -2.70
C LEU A 17 -46.27 -31.65 -2.17
N PHE A 18 -45.60 -31.40 -1.05
CA PHE A 18 -45.32 -32.38 0.01
C PHE A 18 -44.94 -31.65 1.31
N ALA A 19 -45.95 -31.15 2.01
CA ALA A 19 -45.97 -30.98 3.47
C ALA A 19 -47.39 -30.55 3.86
N CYS A 20 -48.34 -31.47 3.67
CA CYS A 20 -49.59 -31.39 4.42
C CYS A 20 -49.51 -32.49 5.45
N ASP A 21 -48.68 -32.26 6.48
CA ASP A 21 -48.97 -32.86 7.76
C ASP A 21 -50.12 -32.05 8.35
N GLN A 22 -51.16 -32.75 8.79
CA GLN A 22 -52.24 -32.11 9.51
C GLN A 22 -51.66 -31.59 10.83
N ILE A 23 -51.49 -30.27 10.95
CA ILE A 23 -51.27 -29.63 12.25
C ILE A 23 -52.49 -29.99 13.10
N GLU A 24 -52.31 -30.89 14.07
CA GLU A 24 -53.30 -31.10 15.11
C GLU A 24 -53.32 -29.85 16.00
N LEU A 25 -54.27 -28.95 15.72
CA LEU A 25 -54.67 -27.85 16.59
C LEU A 25 -55.13 -28.44 17.94
N THR A 26 -54.22 -28.51 18.90
CA THR A 26 -54.45 -29.07 20.24
C THR A 26 -54.43 -27.99 21.33
N LEU A 27 -53.94 -26.79 21.01
CA LEU A 27 -53.93 -25.61 21.88
C LEU A 27 -55.14 -24.70 21.59
N ASP A 28 -55.77 -24.20 22.66
CA ASP A 28 -56.82 -23.18 22.55
C ASP A 28 -56.22 -21.85 22.06
N ALA A 29 -57.01 -21.04 21.33
CA ALA A 29 -56.57 -19.72 20.90
C ALA A 29 -56.46 -18.75 22.10
N PRO A 30 -55.43 -17.89 22.17
CA PRO A 30 -55.32 -16.86 23.21
C PRO A 30 -56.57 -15.98 23.29
N GLY A 31 -57.15 -15.91 24.49
CA GLY A 31 -58.36 -15.14 24.80
C GLY A 31 -58.06 -13.74 25.33
N ASN A 32 -59.09 -12.89 25.39
CA ASN A 32 -59.04 -11.55 26.00
C ASN A 32 -57.86 -10.67 25.59
N VAL A 33 -57.49 -10.71 24.30
CA VAL A 33 -56.41 -9.85 23.79
C VAL A 33 -56.84 -8.40 23.86
N THR A 34 -56.15 -7.62 24.69
CA THR A 34 -56.42 -6.18 24.89
C THR A 34 -55.13 -5.40 24.86
N ILE A 35 -55.18 -4.21 24.27
CA ILE A 35 -54.09 -3.23 24.28
C ILE A 35 -54.49 -2.11 25.22
N THR A 36 -53.66 -1.82 26.22
CA THR A 36 -53.85 -0.69 27.13
C THR A 36 -52.50 -0.07 27.39
N ASP A 37 -52.39 1.24 27.17
CA ASP A 37 -51.15 2.02 27.32
C ASP A 37 -49.96 1.43 26.54
N GLY A 38 -50.22 0.91 25.33
CA GLY A 38 -49.21 0.29 24.45
C GLY A 38 -48.85 -1.16 24.81
N ILE A 39 -49.30 -1.69 25.94
CA ILE A 39 -49.04 -3.09 26.31
C ILE A 39 -50.17 -3.98 25.80
N VAL A 40 -49.86 -4.92 24.92
CA VAL A 40 -50.78 -5.99 24.53
C VAL A 40 -50.72 -7.12 25.57
N THR A 41 -51.88 -7.53 26.05
CA THR A 41 -52.05 -8.57 27.08
C THR A 41 -53.08 -9.59 26.62
N TRP A 42 -52.91 -10.86 27.00
CA TRP A 42 -53.84 -11.95 26.65
C TRP A 42 -53.93 -12.99 27.78
N ASP A 43 -54.93 -13.87 27.69
CA ASP A 43 -55.07 -14.99 28.61
C ASP A 43 -54.03 -16.09 28.32
N ALA A 44 -53.44 -16.66 29.38
CA ALA A 44 -52.59 -17.83 29.26
C ALA A 44 -53.36 -19.02 28.67
N VAL A 45 -52.75 -19.69 27.69
CA VAL A 45 -53.23 -20.94 27.09
C VAL A 45 -52.61 -22.13 27.81
N GLU A 46 -53.44 -23.04 28.33
CA GLU A 46 -52.96 -24.23 29.04
C GLU A 46 -52.17 -25.15 28.10
N GLY A 47 -50.92 -25.43 28.47
CA GLY A 47 -50.00 -26.26 27.67
C GLY A 47 -49.16 -25.51 26.64
N ALA A 48 -49.30 -24.18 26.52
CA ALA A 48 -48.40 -23.35 25.71
C ALA A 48 -47.06 -23.12 26.42
N GLU A 49 -45.97 -23.22 25.66
CA GLU A 49 -44.60 -22.93 26.12
C GLU A 49 -44.21 -21.48 25.81
N GLU A 50 -44.77 -20.93 24.72
CA GLU A 50 -44.51 -19.57 24.24
C GLU A 50 -45.65 -19.04 23.34
N TYR A 51 -45.57 -17.78 22.96
CA TYR A 51 -46.53 -17.08 22.11
C TYR A 51 -45.82 -16.32 20.99
N LEU A 52 -46.45 -16.32 19.81
CA LEU A 52 -46.08 -15.48 18.67
C LEU A 52 -47.07 -14.32 18.59
N VAL A 53 -46.60 -13.11 18.87
CA VAL A 53 -47.36 -11.86 18.74
C VAL A 53 -47.07 -11.26 17.38
N PHE A 54 -48.06 -11.19 16.51
CA PHE A 54 -47.95 -10.54 15.22
C PHE A 54 -48.34 -9.08 15.35
N VAL A 55 -47.52 -8.17 14.80
CA VAL A 55 -47.78 -6.73 14.70
C VAL A 55 -47.62 -6.33 13.24
N GLY A 56 -48.74 -6.14 12.53
CA GLY A 56 -48.70 -5.94 11.09
C GLY A 56 -48.23 -7.20 10.34
N THR A 57 -47.05 -7.16 9.73
CA THR A 57 -46.43 -8.28 9.00
C THR A 57 -45.37 -9.02 9.80
N GLU A 58 -44.90 -8.46 10.93
CA GLU A 58 -43.83 -9.01 11.75
C GLU A 58 -44.38 -9.85 12.90
N SER A 59 -43.53 -10.73 13.46
CA SER A 59 -43.90 -11.62 14.56
C SER A 59 -42.82 -11.67 15.64
N PHE A 60 -43.23 -11.52 16.90
CA PHE A 60 -42.36 -11.51 18.07
C PHE A 60 -42.66 -12.72 18.96
N THR A 61 -41.63 -13.43 19.41
CA THR A 61 -41.79 -14.60 20.28
C THR A 61 -41.61 -14.21 21.74
N VAL A 62 -42.59 -14.54 22.59
CA VAL A 62 -42.51 -14.27 24.03
C VAL A 62 -42.98 -15.47 24.85
N THR A 63 -42.41 -15.66 26.04
CA THR A 63 -42.81 -16.72 26.99
C THR A 63 -43.80 -16.24 28.05
N THR A 64 -44.10 -14.94 28.07
CA THR A 64 -45.06 -14.27 28.95
C THR A 64 -46.40 -14.06 28.23
N THR A 65 -47.42 -13.59 28.96
CA THR A 65 -48.75 -13.28 28.40
C THR A 65 -48.97 -11.79 28.15
N SER A 66 -47.87 -11.07 27.91
CA SER A 66 -47.88 -9.63 27.62
C SER A 66 -46.66 -9.23 26.80
N LEU A 67 -46.82 -8.24 25.94
CA LEU A 67 -45.74 -7.60 25.20
C LEU A 67 -45.98 -6.09 25.21
N ASP A 68 -44.95 -5.30 25.52
CA ASP A 68 -45.01 -3.84 25.40
C ASP A 68 -44.73 -3.47 23.93
N LEU A 69 -45.71 -2.85 23.27
CA LEU A 69 -45.58 -2.44 21.86
C LEU A 69 -44.78 -1.14 21.73
N ASN A 70 -44.60 -0.37 22.81
CA ASN A 70 -43.81 0.87 22.77
C ASN A 70 -42.31 0.59 22.73
N GLU A 71 -41.87 -0.59 23.18
CA GLU A 71 -40.47 -1.03 23.15
C GLU A 71 -40.05 -1.53 21.75
N LEU A 72 -40.97 -1.60 20.79
CA LEU A 72 -40.74 -2.20 19.47
C LEU A 72 -40.37 -1.19 18.36
N GLY A 73 -40.20 0.10 18.68
CA GLY A 73 -39.77 1.12 17.69
C GLY A 73 -40.69 1.27 16.47
N LEU A 74 -42.00 1.03 16.62
CA LEU A 74 -42.95 1.01 15.51
C LEU A 74 -43.11 2.41 14.87
N THR A 75 -43.05 2.49 13.54
CA THR A 75 -43.28 3.74 12.80
C THR A 75 -44.74 4.22 12.89
N ALA A 76 -44.98 5.50 12.63
CA ALA A 76 -46.34 6.06 12.68
C ALA A 76 -47.27 5.34 11.69
N GLY A 77 -48.39 4.79 12.19
CA GLY A 77 -49.24 3.94 11.37
C GLY A 77 -50.26 3.12 12.15
N ASN A 78 -51.15 2.45 11.41
CA ASN A 78 -52.16 1.55 11.96
C ASN A 78 -51.73 0.09 11.78
N TYR A 79 -51.48 -0.58 12.91
CA TYR A 79 -51.09 -1.99 12.97
C TYR A 79 -52.27 -2.86 13.39
N THR A 80 -52.25 -4.10 12.89
CA THR A 80 -53.14 -5.16 13.36
C THR A 80 -52.33 -6.10 14.23
N VAL A 81 -52.75 -6.29 15.48
CA VAL A 81 -52.08 -7.12 16.47
C VAL A 81 -52.89 -8.38 16.77
N TYR A 82 -52.28 -9.56 16.71
CA TYR A 82 -52.90 -10.82 17.13
C TYR A 82 -51.86 -11.81 17.64
N VAL A 83 -52.29 -12.80 18.42
CA VAL A 83 -51.39 -13.71 19.15
C VAL A 83 -51.72 -15.16 18.82
N ILE A 84 -50.68 -15.98 18.67
CA ILE A 84 -50.76 -17.44 18.51
C ILE A 84 -49.99 -18.10 19.65
N ALA A 85 -50.55 -19.12 20.29
CA ALA A 85 -49.85 -19.94 21.28
C ALA A 85 -49.08 -21.09 20.60
N ARG A 86 -47.89 -21.43 21.10
CA ARG A 86 -47.02 -22.50 20.56
C ARG A 86 -46.47 -23.39 21.68
N ALA A 87 -46.36 -24.69 21.40
CA ALA A 87 -45.67 -25.68 22.23
C ALA A 87 -44.98 -26.70 21.31
N GLY A 88 -43.65 -26.62 21.17
CA GLY A 88 -42.91 -27.34 20.12
C GLY A 88 -43.47 -27.06 18.71
N GLU A 89 -43.87 -28.11 17.99
CA GLU A 89 -44.47 -28.01 16.64
C GLU A 89 -46.00 -27.75 16.65
N GLN A 90 -46.64 -27.71 17.82
CA GLN A 90 -48.09 -27.45 17.95
C GLN A 90 -48.36 -25.94 18.05
N VAL A 91 -49.36 -25.46 17.31
CA VAL A 91 -49.82 -24.06 17.34
C VAL A 91 -51.33 -23.97 17.59
N SER A 92 -51.79 -22.84 18.12
CA SER A 92 -53.23 -22.52 18.23
C SER A 92 -53.78 -21.86 16.96
N LEU A 93 -55.10 -21.63 16.92
CA LEU A 93 -55.65 -20.60 16.03
C LEU A 93 -55.22 -19.20 16.51
N PRO A 94 -55.13 -18.20 15.62
CA PRO A 94 -54.92 -16.80 15.99
C PRO A 94 -56.01 -16.27 16.94
N SER A 95 -55.62 -15.37 17.83
CA SER A 95 -56.54 -14.58 18.65
C SER A 95 -57.42 -13.64 17.82
N SER A 96 -58.34 -12.93 18.47
CA SER A 96 -58.98 -11.77 17.86
C SER A 96 -57.97 -10.67 17.57
N ASN A 97 -58.06 -10.07 16.38
CA ASN A 97 -57.25 -8.92 15.99
C ASN A 97 -57.59 -7.68 16.83
N GLN A 98 -56.56 -6.98 17.30
CA GLN A 98 -56.64 -5.65 17.90
C GLN A 98 -56.00 -4.63 16.97
N ALA A 99 -56.56 -3.43 16.90
CA ALA A 99 -55.94 -2.32 16.18
C ALA A 99 -55.04 -1.55 17.15
N PHE A 100 -53.82 -1.26 16.73
CA PHE A 100 -52.88 -0.39 17.44
C PHE A 100 -52.50 0.75 16.51
N ASN A 101 -52.67 1.99 16.94
CA ASN A 101 -52.33 3.17 16.16
C ASN A 101 -51.17 3.88 16.85
N VAL A 102 -50.05 4.00 16.14
CA VAL A 102 -48.91 4.83 16.54
C VAL A 102 -49.18 6.23 15.96
N GLU A 103 -49.30 7.23 16.83
CA GLU A 103 -49.53 8.62 16.42
C GLU A 103 -48.27 9.22 15.77
N ASP A 104 -48.49 10.12 14.82
CA ASP A 104 -47.45 10.89 14.13
C ASP A 104 -46.76 11.82 15.13
N ILE A 105 -45.46 11.62 15.39
CA ILE A 105 -44.69 12.49 16.28
C ILE A 105 -44.44 13.79 15.52
N THR A 106 -45.28 14.79 15.74
CA THR A 106 -45.05 16.13 15.18
C THR A 106 -43.92 16.78 15.99
N VAL A 107 -42.68 16.75 15.48
CA VAL A 107 -41.57 17.51 16.08
C VAL A 107 -41.65 18.97 15.64
N ASP A 108 -41.56 19.89 16.60
CA ASP A 108 -41.49 21.33 16.33
C ASP A 108 -40.03 21.70 16.07
N MET A 109 -39.66 21.75 14.78
CA MET A 109 -38.28 22.02 14.36
C MET A 109 -37.77 23.38 14.83
N ASP A 110 -38.63 24.39 14.93
CA ASP A 110 -38.24 25.72 15.37
C ASP A 110 -37.83 25.70 16.86
N LEU A 111 -38.59 24.97 17.69
CA LEU A 111 -38.26 24.80 19.11
C LEU A 111 -37.02 23.92 19.33
N LEU A 112 -36.88 22.84 18.55
CA LEU A 112 -35.71 21.96 18.62
C LEU A 112 -34.43 22.72 18.24
N ASN A 113 -34.43 23.43 17.12
CA ASN A 113 -33.27 24.21 16.68
C ASN A 113 -32.93 25.31 17.66
N GLN A 114 -33.93 26.03 18.18
CA GLN A 114 -33.70 27.02 19.24
C GLN A 114 -33.01 26.42 20.47
N ALA A 115 -33.40 25.22 20.89
CA ALA A 115 -32.78 24.54 22.02
C ALA A 115 -31.34 24.10 21.72
N LEU A 116 -31.08 23.58 20.51
CA LEU A 116 -29.74 23.16 20.08
C LEU A 116 -28.78 24.34 19.93
N PHE A 117 -29.21 25.47 19.34
CA PHE A 117 -28.38 26.68 19.23
C PHE A 117 -27.91 27.18 20.60
N ALA A 118 -28.81 27.23 21.58
CA ALA A 118 -28.50 27.66 22.93
C ALA A 118 -27.52 26.72 23.67
N MET A 119 -27.38 25.46 23.22
CA MET A 119 -26.37 24.53 23.73
C MET A 119 -24.98 24.79 23.17
N VAL A 120 -24.88 25.29 21.94
CA VAL A 120 -23.59 25.68 21.31
C VAL A 120 -23.11 27.01 21.85
N ASP A 121 -23.95 28.04 21.75
CA ASP A 121 -23.70 29.36 22.34
C ASP A 121 -25.00 29.92 22.94
N PRO A 122 -25.04 30.27 24.24
CA PRO A 122 -26.23 30.84 24.87
C PRO A 122 -26.75 32.14 24.26
N THR A 123 -25.96 32.82 23.44
CA THR A 123 -26.32 34.05 22.72
C THR A 123 -26.98 33.77 21.36
N TYR A 124 -26.85 32.56 20.83
CA TYR A 124 -27.42 32.21 19.54
C TYR A 124 -28.94 32.02 19.64
N ALA A 125 -29.64 32.54 18.63
CA ALA A 125 -31.07 32.40 18.46
C ALA A 125 -31.38 32.20 16.97
N PRO A 126 -32.51 31.60 16.60
CA PRO A 126 -32.91 31.50 15.21
C PRO A 126 -33.02 32.88 14.54
N ASP A 127 -32.73 32.93 13.23
CA ASP A 127 -32.89 34.10 12.37
C ASP A 127 -32.09 35.36 12.79
N LEU A 128 -30.96 35.21 13.50
CA LEU A 128 -30.05 36.34 13.72
C LEU A 128 -29.44 36.83 12.40
N THR A 129 -29.22 38.14 12.32
CA THR A 129 -28.65 38.82 11.15
C THR A 129 -27.27 39.39 11.49
N GLU A 130 -26.49 39.79 10.48
CA GLU A 130 -25.16 40.38 10.70
C GLU A 130 -25.19 41.59 11.65
N ASP A 131 -26.27 42.38 11.63
CA ASP A 131 -26.47 43.54 12.53
C ASP A 131 -26.54 43.17 14.02
N ASP A 132 -26.75 41.88 14.34
CA ASP A 132 -26.83 41.37 15.71
C ASP A 132 -25.44 41.01 16.31
N PHE A 133 -24.37 41.07 15.52
CA PHE A 133 -23.00 40.73 15.91
C PHE A 133 -22.07 41.96 15.94
N GLU A 134 -20.99 41.91 16.73
CA GLU A 134 -20.03 43.03 16.79
C GLU A 134 -19.08 42.99 15.59
N ASP A 135 -18.69 41.79 15.15
CA ASP A 135 -17.80 41.56 14.03
C ASP A 135 -18.41 40.58 13.00
N SER A 136 -18.07 40.75 11.71
CA SER A 136 -18.56 39.89 10.63
C SER A 136 -18.13 38.42 10.75
N TRP A 137 -16.98 38.16 11.37
CA TRP A 137 -16.50 36.79 11.59
C TRP A 137 -17.35 36.03 12.63
N GLU A 138 -17.93 36.73 13.61
CA GLU A 138 -18.86 36.12 14.59
C GLU A 138 -20.17 35.71 13.89
N TYR A 139 -20.68 36.58 13.00
CA TYR A 139 -21.84 36.25 12.18
C TYR A 139 -21.59 35.05 11.27
N ARG A 140 -20.40 34.97 10.64
CA ARG A 140 -20.00 33.80 9.83
C ARG A 140 -19.97 32.51 10.65
N ASP A 141 -19.46 32.57 11.88
CA ASP A 141 -19.43 31.41 12.77
C ASP A 141 -20.83 30.96 13.19
N TYR A 142 -21.71 31.92 13.45
CA TYR A 142 -23.14 31.67 13.66
C TYR A 142 -23.79 31.02 12.43
N GLN A 143 -23.51 31.48 11.21
CA GLN A 143 -24.07 30.88 9.98
C GLN A 143 -23.63 29.42 9.79
N ARG A 144 -22.34 29.12 10.01
CA ARG A 144 -21.82 27.74 9.95
C ARG A 144 -22.46 26.86 11.02
N THR A 145 -22.54 27.36 12.24
CA THR A 145 -23.22 26.66 13.34
C THR A 145 -24.68 26.40 13.02
N THR A 146 -25.35 27.40 12.42
CA THR A 146 -26.75 27.30 12.00
C THR A 146 -26.95 26.15 11.03
N ALA A 147 -26.16 26.12 9.94
CA ALA A 147 -26.24 25.07 8.95
C ALA A 147 -25.99 23.66 9.54
N LEU A 148 -24.97 23.51 10.40
CA LEU A 148 -24.64 22.24 11.02
C LEU A 148 -25.73 21.74 11.99
N VAL A 149 -26.28 22.63 12.83
CA VAL A 149 -27.35 22.29 13.78
C VAL A 149 -28.67 21.98 13.08
N GLU A 150 -29.01 22.72 12.02
CA GLU A 150 -30.18 22.44 11.20
C GLU A 150 -30.04 21.10 10.46
N THR A 151 -28.86 20.79 9.91
CA THR A 151 -28.60 19.50 9.28
C THR A 151 -28.63 18.36 10.31
N PHE A 152 -28.05 18.55 11.49
CA PHE A 152 -28.09 17.57 12.57
C PHE A 152 -29.52 17.28 13.01
N SER A 153 -30.30 18.32 13.32
CA SER A 153 -31.69 18.17 13.75
C SER A 153 -32.56 17.52 12.68
N GLN A 154 -32.43 17.94 11.42
CA GLN A 154 -33.17 17.35 10.31
C GLN A 154 -32.81 15.87 10.13
N SER A 155 -31.52 15.54 10.17
CA SER A 155 -31.07 14.14 10.10
C SER A 155 -31.62 13.32 11.27
N ALA A 156 -31.66 13.88 12.48
CA ALA A 156 -32.27 13.22 13.63
C ALA A 156 -33.76 12.90 13.43
N ILE A 157 -34.49 13.81 12.79
CA ILE A 157 -35.90 13.55 12.44
C ILE A 157 -36.02 12.51 11.32
N ASP A 158 -35.14 12.55 10.33
CA ASP A 158 -35.13 11.57 9.23
C ASP A 158 -34.82 10.14 9.75
N MET A 159 -34.03 10.03 10.82
CA MET A 159 -33.79 8.80 11.59
C MET A 159 -34.97 8.41 12.51
N GLY A 160 -36.05 9.19 12.54
CA GLY A 160 -37.23 8.92 13.37
C GLY A 160 -37.07 9.27 14.85
N MET A 161 -36.05 10.03 15.22
CA MET A 161 -35.82 10.45 16.62
C MET A 161 -36.84 11.51 17.05
N ASN A 162 -37.21 11.48 18.33
CA ASN A 162 -38.01 12.53 18.94
C ASN A 162 -37.10 13.64 19.50
N GLU A 163 -37.70 14.81 19.78
CA GLU A 163 -37.01 15.99 20.32
C GLU A 163 -36.14 15.69 21.56
N THR A 164 -36.65 14.85 22.48
CA THR A 164 -35.92 14.51 23.71
C THR A 164 -34.66 13.70 23.41
N THR A 165 -34.76 12.72 22.52
CA THR A 165 -33.62 11.90 22.09
C THR A 165 -32.59 12.75 21.35
N THR A 166 -33.01 13.59 20.41
CA THR A 166 -32.11 14.48 19.64
C THR A 166 -31.33 15.43 20.56
N LEU A 167 -32.01 16.07 21.51
CA LEU A 167 -31.37 16.97 22.48
C LEU A 167 -30.41 16.21 23.41
N ALA A 168 -30.75 14.99 23.82
CA ALA A 168 -29.92 14.18 24.70
C ALA A 168 -28.61 13.75 24.00
N ILE A 169 -28.68 13.31 22.74
CA ILE A 169 -27.50 12.96 21.94
C ILE A 169 -26.59 14.19 21.79
N PHE A 170 -27.15 15.33 21.38
CA PHE A 170 -26.37 16.55 21.18
C PHE A 170 -25.70 17.02 22.48
N THR A 171 -26.43 16.95 23.60
CA THR A 171 -25.87 17.25 24.93
C THR A 171 -24.73 16.31 25.27
N GLN A 172 -24.86 15.01 24.98
CA GLN A 172 -23.82 14.02 25.25
C GLN A 172 -22.55 14.26 24.43
N VAL A 173 -22.68 14.63 23.15
CA VAL A 173 -21.54 15.01 22.30
C VAL A 173 -20.80 16.22 22.91
N MET A 174 -21.54 17.26 23.34
CA MET A 174 -20.95 18.44 23.99
C MET A 174 -20.31 18.09 25.35
N ALA A 175 -20.92 17.19 26.11
CA ALA A 175 -20.40 16.70 27.38
C ALA A 175 -19.10 15.90 27.19
N LEU A 176 -19.01 15.05 26.16
CA LEU A 176 -17.78 14.30 25.88
C LEU A 176 -16.60 15.24 25.61
N MET A 177 -16.79 16.28 24.78
CA MET A 177 -15.74 17.26 24.47
C MET A 177 -15.23 18.00 25.72
N THR A 178 -16.13 18.29 26.66
CA THR A 178 -15.75 18.92 27.93
C THR A 178 -15.08 17.94 28.89
N THR A 179 -15.57 16.69 28.96
CA THR A 179 -14.99 15.63 29.80
C THR A 179 -13.56 15.30 29.35
N MET A 180 -13.33 15.15 28.05
CA MET A 180 -12.00 14.92 27.46
C MET A 180 -10.99 16.05 27.75
N SER A 181 -11.44 17.30 27.90
CA SER A 181 -10.57 18.45 28.17
C SER A 181 -10.40 18.78 29.65
N SER A 182 -11.22 18.19 30.52
CA SER A 182 -11.27 18.48 31.96
C SER A 182 -10.30 17.65 32.81
N GLY A 183 -9.72 16.59 32.24
CA GLY A 183 -8.86 15.64 32.96
C GLY A 183 -9.64 14.65 33.85
N GLU A 184 -10.94 14.47 33.59
CA GLU A 184 -11.81 13.51 34.29
C GLU A 184 -11.67 12.07 33.79
N ILE A 185 -10.96 11.86 32.68
CA ILE A 185 -10.58 10.53 32.16
C ILE A 185 -9.20 10.18 32.74
N GLU A 186 -9.14 9.26 33.71
CA GLU A 186 -7.88 8.84 34.35
C GLU A 186 -7.29 7.58 33.71
N ASP A 187 -8.13 6.70 33.15
CA ASP A 187 -7.73 5.43 32.53
C ASP A 187 -8.60 5.05 31.30
N VAL A 188 -8.34 3.88 30.71
CA VAL A 188 -9.03 3.43 29.48
C VAL A 188 -10.45 2.96 29.80
N SER A 189 -10.68 2.44 31.00
CA SER A 189 -12.02 2.10 31.49
C SER A 189 -12.91 3.33 31.62
N ASP A 190 -12.40 4.45 32.14
CA ASP A 190 -13.12 5.73 32.18
C ASP A 190 -13.49 6.22 30.77
N MET A 191 -12.56 6.10 29.82
CA MET A 191 -12.81 6.47 28.42
C MET A 191 -13.89 5.57 27.80
N LYS A 192 -13.87 4.25 28.05
CA LYS A 192 -14.91 3.35 27.55
C LYS A 192 -16.27 3.68 28.15
N ALA A 193 -16.33 3.96 29.45
CA ALA A 193 -17.58 4.29 30.13
C ALA A 193 -18.23 5.58 29.58
N GLU A 194 -17.43 6.59 29.24
CA GLU A 194 -17.93 7.81 28.57
C GLU A 194 -18.47 7.53 27.16
N LEU A 195 -17.87 6.57 26.45
CA LEU A 195 -18.34 6.13 25.14
C LEU A 195 -19.58 5.22 25.21
N ASP A 196 -19.77 4.43 26.28
CA ASP A 196 -20.90 3.49 26.42
C ASP A 196 -22.24 4.24 26.46
N VAL A 197 -22.21 5.53 26.86
CA VAL A 197 -23.39 6.40 26.88
C VAL A 197 -23.98 6.57 25.48
N PHE A 198 -23.17 6.56 24.41
CA PHE A 198 -23.67 6.68 23.05
C PHE A 198 -24.50 5.48 22.60
N GLY A 199 -24.18 4.27 23.09
CA GLY A 199 -24.97 3.06 22.84
C GLY A 199 -26.37 3.10 23.45
N THR A 200 -26.66 4.05 24.34
CA THR A 200 -27.98 4.18 24.99
C THR A 200 -29.04 4.86 24.11
N PHE A 201 -28.65 5.43 22.98
CA PHE A 201 -29.55 6.16 22.09
C PHE A 201 -30.16 5.31 20.97
N GLY A 202 -29.75 4.04 20.84
CA GLY A 202 -30.35 3.10 19.89
C GLY A 202 -30.19 3.51 18.43
N MET A 203 -29.08 4.17 18.08
CA MET A 203 -28.73 4.48 16.69
C MET A 203 -28.17 3.24 16.01
N GLU A 204 -28.74 2.86 14.88
CA GLU A 204 -28.16 1.82 14.03
C GLU A 204 -27.01 2.41 13.20
N PRO A 205 -26.06 1.59 12.69
CA PRO A 205 -24.99 2.09 11.82
C PRO A 205 -25.49 2.90 10.61
N ALA A 206 -26.61 2.50 10.02
CA ALA A 206 -27.27 3.21 8.92
C ALA A 206 -27.74 4.64 9.32
N ASP A 207 -28.15 4.83 10.57
CA ASP A 207 -28.57 6.13 11.11
C ASP A 207 -27.35 7.07 11.20
N VAL A 208 -26.24 6.56 11.76
CA VAL A 208 -24.98 7.32 11.85
C VAL A 208 -24.45 7.64 10.45
N ALA A 209 -24.52 6.69 9.51
CA ALA A 209 -24.10 6.90 8.13
C ALA A 209 -24.91 8.01 7.44
N LEU A 210 -26.23 8.03 7.63
CA LEU A 210 -27.10 9.10 7.14
C LEU A 210 -26.70 10.46 7.70
N LEU A 211 -26.48 10.55 9.02
CA LEU A 211 -26.09 11.78 9.68
C LEU A 211 -24.73 12.29 9.17
N VAL A 212 -23.72 11.42 9.10
CA VAL A 212 -22.37 11.76 8.62
C VAL A 212 -22.42 12.22 7.16
N TYR A 213 -23.18 11.52 6.31
CA TYR A 213 -23.36 11.90 4.91
C TYR A 213 -23.98 13.30 4.75
N ASN A 214 -25.04 13.59 5.50
CA ASN A 214 -25.72 14.89 5.44
C ASN A 214 -24.82 16.02 5.97
N LEU A 215 -24.07 15.77 7.04
CA LEU A 215 -23.08 16.70 7.58
C LEU A 215 -21.92 16.93 6.61
N LEU A 216 -21.45 15.90 5.90
CA LEU A 216 -20.43 16.02 4.85
C LEU A 216 -20.90 16.95 3.73
N LEU A 217 -22.11 16.76 3.21
CA LEU A 217 -22.68 17.64 2.18
C LEU A 217 -22.78 19.10 2.66
N THR A 218 -23.21 19.29 3.91
CA THR A 218 -23.32 20.61 4.53
C THR A 218 -21.94 21.25 4.73
N GLY A 219 -20.94 20.46 5.12
CA GLY A 219 -19.55 20.90 5.24
C GLY A 219 -19.00 21.41 3.91
N VAL A 220 -19.22 20.69 2.82
CA VAL A 220 -18.81 21.14 1.47
C VAL A 220 -19.54 22.44 1.09
N ASP A 221 -20.83 22.58 1.41
CA ASP A 221 -21.57 23.84 1.21
C ASP A 221 -20.98 25.00 2.01
N GLN A 222 -20.56 24.77 3.26
CA GLN A 222 -19.93 25.81 4.07
C GLN A 222 -18.58 26.23 3.50
N ILE A 223 -17.78 25.29 2.99
CA ILE A 223 -16.51 25.63 2.32
C ILE A 223 -16.78 26.48 1.08
N ILE A 224 -17.73 26.08 0.22
CA ILE A 224 -18.09 26.86 -0.98
C ILE A 224 -18.58 28.27 -0.60
N LEU A 225 -19.39 28.38 0.46
CA LEU A 225 -19.88 29.66 0.96
C LEU A 225 -18.73 30.54 1.47
N ASP A 226 -17.82 29.99 2.27
CA ASP A 226 -16.66 30.70 2.82
C ASP A 226 -15.74 31.22 1.70
N GLU A 227 -15.46 30.41 0.67
CA GLU A 227 -14.71 30.84 -0.53
C GLU A 227 -15.45 31.94 -1.30
N THR A 228 -16.77 31.81 -1.46
CA THR A 228 -17.58 32.82 -2.17
C THR A 228 -17.61 34.16 -1.44
N ILE A 229 -17.66 34.15 -0.11
CA ILE A 229 -17.59 35.35 0.72
C ILE A 229 -16.18 35.94 0.67
N GLY A 230 -15.13 35.11 0.77
CA GLY A 230 -13.74 35.54 0.63
C GLY A 230 -13.50 36.33 -0.65
N ILE A 231 -13.97 35.82 -1.79
CA ILE A 231 -13.91 36.53 -3.09
C ILE A 231 -14.59 37.90 -3.01
N GLN A 232 -15.75 38.02 -2.35
CA GLN A 232 -16.46 39.30 -2.24
C GLN A 232 -15.71 40.30 -1.34
N GLU A 233 -15.13 39.82 -0.24
CA GLU A 233 -14.30 40.61 0.67
C GLU A 233 -13.03 41.11 -0.05
N ASP A 234 -12.34 40.22 -0.75
CA ASP A 234 -11.13 40.54 -1.51
C ASP A 234 -11.43 41.47 -2.70
N GLN A 235 -12.54 41.29 -3.41
CA GLN A 235 -12.97 42.19 -4.47
C GLN A 235 -13.31 43.58 -3.92
N THR A 236 -13.95 43.64 -2.74
CA THR A 236 -14.22 44.92 -2.07
C THR A 236 -12.91 45.61 -1.68
N ARG A 237 -11.97 44.85 -1.14
CA ARG A 237 -10.64 45.37 -0.79
C ARG A 237 -9.87 45.84 -2.01
N LEU A 238 -9.95 45.11 -3.12
CA LEU A 238 -9.36 45.45 -4.40
C LEU A 238 -9.92 46.78 -4.94
N ASP A 239 -11.24 46.96 -4.92
CA ASP A 239 -11.90 48.22 -5.32
C ASP A 239 -11.45 49.41 -4.45
N GLU A 240 -11.33 49.21 -3.13
CA GLU A 240 -10.79 50.22 -2.22
C GLU A 240 -9.33 50.55 -2.51
N LEU A 241 -8.53 49.52 -2.76
CA LEU A 241 -7.11 49.63 -3.08
C LEU A 241 -6.88 50.39 -4.37
N GLU A 242 -7.69 50.14 -5.41
CA GLU A 242 -7.66 50.92 -6.65
C GLU A 242 -7.94 52.42 -6.41
N VAL A 243 -8.88 52.74 -5.52
CA VAL A 243 -9.16 54.14 -5.15
C VAL A 243 -7.97 54.74 -4.40
N MET A 244 -7.36 54.00 -3.46
CA MET A 244 -6.18 54.45 -2.71
C MET A 244 -4.97 54.68 -3.63
N VAL A 245 -4.73 53.77 -4.57
CA VAL A 245 -3.71 53.88 -5.61
C VAL A 245 -3.93 55.13 -6.46
N ASN A 246 -5.15 55.37 -6.93
CA ASN A 246 -5.47 56.55 -7.73
C ASN A 246 -5.32 57.86 -6.93
N ASN A 247 -5.73 57.86 -5.66
CA ASN A 247 -5.54 58.99 -4.75
C ASN A 247 -4.04 59.25 -4.50
N PHE A 248 -3.24 58.20 -4.31
CA PHE A 248 -1.79 58.30 -4.18
C PHE A 248 -1.17 58.89 -5.45
N LYS A 249 -1.50 58.36 -6.64
CA LYS A 249 -1.00 58.84 -7.93
C LYS A 249 -1.33 60.32 -8.17
N THR A 250 -2.45 60.82 -7.67
CA THR A 250 -2.88 62.23 -7.81
C THR A 250 -2.50 63.14 -6.63
N SER A 251 -1.97 62.57 -5.55
CA SER A 251 -1.51 63.29 -4.36
C SER A 251 -0.29 64.18 -4.66
N THR A 252 0.01 65.11 -3.75
CA THR A 252 1.18 65.99 -3.90
C THR A 252 2.47 65.17 -3.84
N GLU A 253 2.51 64.19 -2.94
CA GLU A 253 3.64 63.30 -2.71
C GLU A 253 3.87 62.35 -3.89
N GLY A 254 2.81 61.70 -4.39
CA GLY A 254 2.89 60.80 -5.56
C GLY A 254 3.27 61.53 -6.85
N GLN A 255 2.69 62.72 -7.09
CA GLN A 255 3.11 63.57 -8.22
C GLN A 255 4.53 64.08 -8.06
N ALA A 256 4.96 64.44 -6.84
CA ALA A 256 6.33 64.84 -6.58
C ALA A 256 7.32 63.69 -6.84
N LEU A 257 6.98 62.46 -6.43
CA LEU A 257 7.79 61.27 -6.70
C LEU A 257 7.87 60.98 -8.21
N TYR A 258 6.74 60.93 -8.91
CA TYR A 258 6.70 60.70 -10.35
C TYR A 258 7.53 61.73 -11.12
N LEU A 259 7.33 63.02 -10.82
CA LEU A 259 8.07 64.09 -11.47
C LEU A 259 9.56 64.06 -11.12
N ALA A 260 9.92 63.70 -9.88
CA ALA A 260 11.31 63.57 -9.46
C ALA A 260 12.01 62.43 -10.22
N LEU A 261 11.42 61.25 -10.29
CA LEU A 261 11.99 60.12 -11.02
C LEU A 261 12.05 60.42 -12.53
N LYS A 262 10.93 60.83 -13.14
CA LYS A 262 10.81 61.10 -14.58
C LYS A 262 11.78 62.16 -15.10
N ALA A 263 12.11 63.17 -14.29
CA ALA A 263 13.03 64.22 -14.70
C ALA A 263 14.46 63.72 -14.96
N TYR A 264 14.81 62.56 -14.40
CA TYR A 264 16.15 61.97 -14.47
C TYR A 264 16.18 60.57 -15.09
N THR A 265 15.03 60.00 -15.44
CA THR A 265 14.95 58.75 -16.20
C THR A 265 15.53 58.92 -17.60
N PRO A 266 16.49 58.07 -18.03
CA PRO A 266 16.92 58.03 -19.41
C PRO A 266 15.79 57.61 -20.36
N VAL A 267 15.84 58.06 -21.61
CA VAL A 267 14.77 57.79 -22.61
C VAL A 267 14.56 56.29 -22.83
N ASP A 268 15.62 55.50 -22.75
CA ASP A 268 15.58 54.05 -22.95
C ASP A 268 14.86 53.31 -21.81
N TYR A 269 14.54 53.99 -20.69
CA TYR A 269 13.91 53.43 -19.50
C TYR A 269 12.50 54.02 -19.22
N TYR A 270 11.90 54.69 -20.20
CA TYR A 270 10.57 55.30 -20.00
C TYR A 270 9.46 54.27 -19.86
N ASP A 271 9.56 53.14 -20.56
CA ASP A 271 8.54 52.09 -20.50
C ASP A 271 8.58 51.40 -19.13
N GLU A 272 9.76 51.12 -18.58
CA GLU A 272 9.97 50.54 -17.26
C GLU A 272 9.52 51.49 -16.13
N LEU A 273 9.74 52.81 -16.28
CA LEU A 273 9.20 53.78 -15.34
C LEU A 273 7.66 53.82 -15.38
N ASP A 274 7.08 53.76 -16.58
CA ASP A 274 5.63 53.75 -16.73
C ASP A 274 5.04 52.43 -16.17
N LEU A 275 5.71 51.28 -16.33
CA LEU A 275 5.36 50.00 -15.68
C LEU A 275 5.41 50.08 -14.14
N PHE A 276 6.47 50.68 -13.59
CA PHE A 276 6.59 50.87 -12.13
C PHE A 276 5.42 51.66 -11.56
N PHE A 277 5.00 52.73 -12.24
CA PHE A 277 3.83 53.52 -11.84
C PHE A 277 2.49 52.93 -12.31
N ALA A 278 2.51 51.95 -13.21
CA ALA A 278 1.34 51.14 -13.53
C ALA A 278 1.03 50.12 -12.42
N LEU A 279 1.98 49.87 -11.51
CA LEU A 279 1.89 48.85 -10.45
C LEU A 279 1.83 47.44 -11.02
N ASP A 280 2.58 47.20 -12.09
CA ASP A 280 2.60 45.95 -12.84
C ASP A 280 3.98 45.30 -12.65
N PHE A 281 4.12 44.54 -11.55
CA PHE A 281 5.33 43.82 -11.20
C PHE A 281 5.02 42.41 -10.67
N GLU A 282 5.98 41.50 -10.84
CA GLU A 282 5.89 40.14 -10.30
C GLU A 282 6.19 40.14 -8.78
N SER A 283 5.58 39.24 -8.02
CA SER A 283 5.66 39.23 -6.55
C SER A 283 7.09 39.12 -5.99
N TRP A 284 7.96 38.34 -6.63
CA TRP A 284 9.37 38.22 -6.22
C TRP A 284 10.16 39.53 -6.40
N GLN A 285 9.69 40.44 -7.28
CA GLN A 285 10.32 41.74 -7.50
C GLN A 285 10.10 42.69 -6.32
N TYR A 286 9.09 42.46 -5.46
CA TYR A 286 8.80 43.27 -4.28
C TYR A 286 9.99 43.34 -3.32
N TRP A 287 10.48 42.18 -2.88
CA TRP A 287 11.54 42.09 -1.89
C TRP A 287 12.86 42.68 -2.41
N GLU A 288 13.16 42.42 -3.68
CA GLU A 288 14.33 42.97 -4.35
C GLU A 288 14.22 44.49 -4.47
N LEU A 289 13.09 45.03 -4.91
CA LEU A 289 12.92 46.47 -5.03
C LEU A 289 12.96 47.21 -3.69
N MET A 290 12.31 46.65 -2.66
CA MET A 290 12.33 47.24 -1.32
C MET A 290 13.73 47.30 -0.73
N ASN A 291 14.50 46.22 -0.82
CA ASN A 291 15.80 46.18 -0.17
C ASN A 291 16.90 46.78 -1.02
N VAL A 292 16.96 46.42 -2.29
CA VAL A 292 18.06 46.78 -3.18
C VAL A 292 18.03 48.26 -3.52
N VAL A 293 16.86 48.85 -3.78
CA VAL A 293 16.78 50.28 -4.10
C VAL A 293 17.12 51.12 -2.87
N ALA A 294 16.55 50.81 -1.71
CA ALA A 294 16.70 51.62 -0.50
C ALA A 294 18.05 51.45 0.20
N TYR A 295 18.55 50.23 0.33
CA TYR A 295 19.74 49.92 1.13
C TYR A 295 21.02 49.77 0.31
N ASP A 296 20.91 49.52 -1.00
CA ASP A 296 22.08 49.28 -1.83
C ASP A 296 22.29 50.36 -2.88
N ILE A 297 21.37 50.52 -3.84
CA ILE A 297 21.56 51.43 -4.97
C ILE A 297 21.70 52.88 -4.51
N VAL A 298 20.77 53.40 -3.69
CA VAL A 298 20.82 54.81 -3.28
C VAL A 298 22.10 55.12 -2.46
N PRO A 299 22.49 54.32 -1.44
CA PRO A 299 23.76 54.52 -0.74
C PRO A 299 24.98 54.39 -1.66
N ASN A 300 24.98 53.39 -2.56
CA ASN A 300 26.09 53.16 -3.46
C ASN A 300 26.35 54.37 -4.36
N VAL A 301 25.29 54.90 -4.97
CA VAL A 301 25.34 56.09 -5.83
C VAL A 301 25.65 57.36 -5.04
N TYR A 302 25.10 57.50 -3.82
CA TYR A 302 25.31 58.70 -3.02
C TYR A 302 26.75 58.79 -2.48
N TYR A 303 27.30 57.69 -1.97
CA TYR A 303 28.64 57.62 -1.38
C TYR A 303 29.75 57.18 -2.34
N GLU A 304 29.42 56.81 -3.57
CA GLU A 304 30.35 56.32 -4.61
C GLU A 304 31.04 55.00 -4.18
N TRP A 305 30.27 54.05 -3.63
CA TRP A 305 30.81 52.77 -3.15
C TRP A 305 31.20 51.80 -4.29
N ASN A 306 30.75 52.03 -5.52
CA ASN A 306 31.12 51.28 -6.73
C ASN A 306 30.85 49.76 -6.65
N ASP A 307 29.87 49.34 -5.85
CA ASP A 307 29.46 47.93 -5.82
C ASP A 307 28.45 47.67 -6.93
N THR A 308 28.54 46.51 -7.59
CA THR A 308 27.69 46.17 -8.74
C THR A 308 26.91 44.88 -8.53
N TYR A 309 26.95 44.30 -7.34
CA TYR A 309 26.38 42.98 -7.06
C TYR A 309 24.86 42.92 -7.29
N TYR A 310 24.17 44.05 -7.12
CA TYR A 310 22.74 44.13 -7.33
C TYR A 310 22.32 44.04 -8.80
N PHE A 311 23.24 44.13 -9.76
CA PHE A 311 22.94 43.86 -11.18
C PHE A 311 22.84 42.37 -11.52
N ASP A 312 23.19 41.49 -10.58
CA ASP A 312 23.07 40.04 -10.78
C ASP A 312 21.63 39.53 -10.58
N TYR A 313 20.74 40.36 -10.01
CA TYR A 313 19.30 40.09 -9.92
C TYR A 313 18.62 40.34 -11.28
N ASP A 314 17.77 39.41 -11.72
CA ASP A 314 17.05 39.48 -13.01
C ASP A 314 15.82 40.39 -12.95
N ASN A 315 15.97 41.62 -12.44
CA ASN A 315 14.86 42.54 -12.18
C ASN A 315 15.00 43.81 -13.01
N GLN A 316 14.03 44.04 -13.90
CA GLN A 316 14.04 45.16 -14.85
C GLN A 316 14.06 46.55 -14.19
N PHE A 317 13.60 46.67 -12.95
CA PHE A 317 13.51 47.95 -12.25
C PHE A 317 14.82 48.34 -11.53
N ILE A 318 15.71 47.37 -11.24
CA ILE A 318 17.03 47.63 -10.65
C ILE A 318 17.90 48.54 -11.54
N PRO A 319 18.13 48.23 -12.84
CA PRO A 319 18.91 49.09 -13.70
C PRO A 319 18.22 50.45 -13.95
N LEU A 320 16.89 50.50 -14.02
CA LEU A 320 16.12 51.74 -14.07
C LEU A 320 16.46 52.67 -12.90
N PHE A 321 16.34 52.19 -11.66
CA PHE A 321 16.57 53.03 -10.47
C PHE A 321 18.04 53.40 -10.28
N HIS A 322 18.97 52.50 -10.63
CA HIS A 322 20.40 52.83 -10.68
C HIS A 322 20.66 54.03 -11.60
N GLU A 323 20.21 53.97 -12.85
CA GLU A 323 20.45 55.04 -13.82
C GLU A 323 19.77 56.36 -13.44
N ILE A 324 18.56 56.31 -12.89
CA ILE A 324 17.87 57.49 -12.36
C ILE A 324 18.72 58.17 -11.27
N PHE A 325 19.21 57.42 -10.29
CA PHE A 325 19.97 58.01 -9.19
C PHE A 325 21.34 58.50 -9.62
N VAL A 326 22.02 57.82 -10.55
CA VAL A 326 23.26 58.30 -11.17
C VAL A 326 23.02 59.63 -11.89
N ALA A 327 21.94 59.74 -12.66
CA ALA A 327 21.57 60.97 -13.34
C ALA A 327 21.21 62.11 -12.35
N MET A 328 20.50 61.80 -11.26
CA MET A 328 20.23 62.76 -10.17
C MET A 328 21.53 63.27 -9.52
N LYS A 329 22.48 62.38 -9.25
CA LYS A 329 23.79 62.73 -8.67
C LYS A 329 24.60 63.59 -9.62
N ALA A 330 24.68 63.23 -10.89
CA ALA A 330 25.39 64.00 -11.93
C ALA A 330 24.80 65.41 -12.13
N ALA A 331 23.49 65.55 -11.96
CA ALA A 331 22.78 66.83 -11.99
C ALA A 331 22.86 67.63 -10.67
N GLY A 332 23.58 67.13 -9.66
CA GLY A 332 23.79 67.79 -8.37
C GLY A 332 22.56 67.80 -7.46
N GLN A 333 21.59 66.91 -7.65
CA GLN A 333 20.35 66.84 -6.86
C GLN A 333 20.51 66.06 -5.55
N THR A 334 21.51 66.41 -4.73
CA THR A 334 21.83 65.67 -3.50
C THR A 334 20.69 65.66 -2.48
N THR A 335 19.86 66.69 -2.46
CA THR A 335 18.69 66.79 -1.55
C THR A 335 17.57 65.81 -1.92
N ILE A 336 17.37 65.48 -3.20
CA ILE A 336 16.38 64.48 -3.62
C ILE A 336 16.87 63.07 -3.26
N LEU A 337 18.16 62.79 -3.49
CA LEU A 337 18.79 61.53 -3.10
C LEU A 337 18.79 61.31 -1.57
N GLU A 338 19.03 62.36 -0.77
CA GLU A 338 18.89 62.33 0.69
C GLU A 338 17.44 62.06 1.15
N GLY A 339 16.47 62.43 0.32
CA GLY A 339 15.05 62.11 0.53
C GLY A 339 14.72 60.63 0.37
N PHE A 340 15.52 59.88 -0.41
CA PHE A 340 15.47 58.42 -0.49
C PHE A 340 16.28 57.76 0.64
N LEU A 341 17.47 58.28 1.00
CA LEU A 341 18.33 57.66 2.03
C LEU A 341 17.81 57.77 3.47
N TYR A 342 17.37 58.96 3.86
CA TYR A 342 17.13 59.30 5.27
C TYR A 342 15.67 59.57 5.58
N ASN A 343 14.78 59.36 4.62
CA ASN A 343 13.40 59.84 4.65
C ASN A 343 13.33 61.31 5.12
N SER A 344 14.23 62.15 4.58
CA SER A 344 14.40 63.56 4.96
C SER A 344 13.70 64.49 3.96
N TRP A 345 13.30 65.69 4.37
CA TRP A 345 12.46 66.55 3.51
C TRP A 345 13.23 67.12 2.30
N PRO A 346 12.73 66.95 1.05
CA PRO A 346 11.46 66.32 0.69
C PRO A 346 11.56 64.78 0.70
N THR A 347 10.63 64.15 1.43
CA THR A 347 10.61 62.70 1.69
C THR A 347 10.23 61.93 0.44
N MET A 348 11.16 61.16 -0.12
CA MET A 348 10.94 60.41 -1.38
C MET A 348 10.83 58.90 -1.15
N MET A 349 11.42 58.37 -0.06
CA MET A 349 11.35 56.94 0.24
C MET A 349 9.92 56.50 0.62
N SER A 350 9.25 57.23 1.50
CA SER A 350 7.88 56.88 1.92
C SER A 350 6.86 56.75 0.76
N PRO A 351 6.78 57.70 -0.20
CA PRO A 351 5.91 57.51 -1.35
C PRO A 351 6.41 56.40 -2.30
N PHE A 352 7.72 56.11 -2.33
CA PHE A 352 8.27 55.01 -3.12
C PHE A 352 7.88 53.63 -2.56
N GLU A 353 8.01 53.45 -1.25
CA GLU A 353 7.48 52.28 -0.51
C GLU A 353 5.97 52.13 -0.70
N GLY A 354 5.24 53.25 -0.75
CA GLY A 354 3.82 53.24 -1.05
C GLY A 354 3.48 52.57 -2.38
N VAL A 355 4.19 52.88 -3.46
CA VAL A 355 3.99 52.21 -4.78
C VAL A 355 4.21 50.70 -4.65
N ILE A 356 5.28 50.30 -3.99
CA ILE A 356 5.68 48.89 -3.95
C ILE A 356 4.75 48.06 -3.04
N ASN A 357 4.34 48.60 -1.89
CA ASN A 357 3.35 47.96 -1.04
C ASN A 357 1.97 47.84 -1.71
N TYR A 358 1.56 48.86 -2.49
CA TYR A 358 0.26 48.80 -3.16
C TYR A 358 0.18 47.70 -4.21
N SER A 359 1.26 47.39 -4.97
CA SER A 359 1.16 46.27 -5.92
C SER A 359 1.47 44.89 -5.37
N ASP A 360 2.17 44.77 -4.25
CA ASP A 360 2.19 43.48 -3.53
C ASP A 360 0.78 43.12 -3.05
N GLU A 361 0.08 44.09 -2.43
CA GLU A 361 -1.30 43.87 -1.98
C GLU A 361 -2.26 43.61 -3.17
N LEU A 362 -2.11 44.32 -4.30
CA LEU A 362 -2.89 44.03 -5.52
C LEU A 362 -2.61 42.63 -6.07
N TYR A 363 -1.36 42.16 -6.03
CA TYR A 363 -1.00 40.85 -6.54
C TYR A 363 -1.66 39.74 -5.71
N TRP A 364 -1.49 39.75 -4.39
CA TRP A 364 -2.04 38.71 -3.52
C TRP A 364 -3.56 38.66 -3.55
N LEU A 365 -4.24 39.82 -3.54
CA LEU A 365 -5.70 39.86 -3.67
C LEU A 365 -6.18 39.28 -4.99
N ASN A 366 -5.50 39.55 -6.11
CA ASN A 366 -5.86 38.97 -7.40
C ASN A 366 -5.60 37.45 -7.45
N GLU A 367 -4.47 36.99 -6.90
CA GLU A 367 -4.15 35.56 -6.82
C GLU A 367 -5.15 34.80 -5.94
N ASP A 368 -5.49 35.34 -4.77
CA ASP A 368 -6.47 34.74 -3.85
C ASP A 368 -7.84 34.61 -4.51
N ILE A 369 -8.32 35.67 -5.19
CA ILE A 369 -9.56 35.63 -5.98
C ILE A 369 -9.49 34.57 -7.08
N VAL A 370 -8.43 34.54 -7.89
CA VAL A 370 -8.28 33.59 -9.01
C VAL A 370 -8.24 32.14 -8.51
N ASN A 371 -7.54 31.89 -7.40
CA ASN A 371 -7.45 30.58 -6.78
C ASN A 371 -8.82 30.12 -6.23
N ALA A 372 -9.52 30.99 -5.49
CA ALA A 372 -10.84 30.70 -4.98
C ALA A 372 -11.87 30.47 -6.11
N GLU A 373 -11.84 31.29 -7.16
CA GLU A 373 -12.69 31.14 -8.36
C GLU A 373 -12.45 29.81 -9.09
N ALA A 374 -11.22 29.28 -9.06
CA ALA A 374 -10.87 27.98 -9.62
C ALA A 374 -11.29 26.80 -8.71
N GLN A 375 -11.27 26.98 -7.38
CA GLN A 375 -11.63 25.93 -6.42
C GLN A 375 -13.14 25.71 -6.29
N ILE A 376 -13.96 26.78 -6.36
CA ILE A 376 -15.41 26.68 -6.19
C ILE A 376 -16.06 25.67 -7.15
N PRO A 377 -15.79 25.69 -8.48
CA PRO A 377 -16.34 24.70 -9.41
C PRO A 377 -15.94 23.27 -9.06
N LEU A 378 -14.68 23.05 -8.64
CA LEU A 378 -14.18 21.74 -8.21
C LEU A 378 -14.95 21.20 -7.00
N LEU A 379 -15.20 22.06 -6.00
CA LEU A 379 -16.00 21.70 -4.83
C LEU A 379 -17.47 21.44 -5.18
N GLN A 380 -18.03 22.19 -6.13
CA GLN A 380 -19.39 21.97 -6.63
C GLN A 380 -19.52 20.63 -7.37
N ASP A 381 -18.54 20.29 -8.22
CA ASP A 381 -18.49 19.02 -8.91
C ASP A 381 -18.31 17.85 -7.92
N PHE A 382 -17.44 18.02 -6.91
CA PHE A 382 -17.28 17.04 -5.82
C PHE A 382 -18.59 16.85 -5.04
N LYS A 383 -19.28 17.93 -4.68
CA LYS A 383 -20.58 17.84 -4.03
C LYS A 383 -21.60 17.09 -4.91
N GLN A 384 -21.63 17.39 -6.21
CA GLN A 384 -22.55 16.72 -7.13
C GLN A 384 -22.26 15.22 -7.23
N LEU A 385 -20.98 14.82 -7.22
CA LEU A 385 -20.60 13.42 -7.13
C LEU A 385 -21.15 12.75 -5.87
N LEU A 386 -20.98 13.38 -4.69
CA LEU A 386 -21.49 12.85 -3.43
C LEU A 386 -23.02 12.62 -3.48
N ILE A 387 -23.74 13.47 -4.21
CA ILE A 387 -25.19 13.36 -4.44
C ILE A 387 -25.52 12.25 -5.43
N ASP A 388 -24.80 12.18 -6.55
CA ASP A 388 -25.06 11.20 -7.60
C ASP A 388 -24.79 9.76 -7.13
N GLU A 389 -23.81 9.60 -6.24
CA GLU A 389 -23.35 8.31 -5.68
C GLU A 389 -23.77 8.10 -4.21
N GLU A 390 -24.86 8.75 -3.79
CA GLU A 390 -25.37 8.75 -2.40
C GLU A 390 -25.44 7.35 -1.77
N VAL A 391 -26.00 6.38 -2.50
CA VAL A 391 -26.23 5.03 -1.98
C VAL A 391 -24.92 4.31 -1.68
N MET A 392 -23.95 4.39 -2.60
CA MET A 392 -22.64 3.77 -2.46
C MET A 392 -21.88 4.38 -1.28
N ILE A 393 -21.85 5.71 -1.20
CA ILE A 393 -21.12 6.42 -0.14
C ILE A 393 -21.73 6.11 1.23
N LYS A 394 -23.07 6.10 1.34
CA LYS A 394 -23.73 5.73 2.59
C LYS A 394 -23.43 4.30 3.01
N GLN A 395 -23.41 3.34 2.08
CA GLN A 395 -23.07 1.95 2.39
C GLN A 395 -21.65 1.84 2.94
N ALA A 396 -20.66 2.47 2.30
CA ALA A 396 -19.28 2.44 2.79
C ALA A 396 -19.12 3.09 4.17
N ILE A 397 -19.85 4.18 4.46
CA ILE A 397 -19.86 4.79 5.80
C ILE A 397 -20.54 3.86 6.80
N GLU A 398 -21.64 3.21 6.42
CA GLU A 398 -22.37 2.24 7.26
C GLU A 398 -21.48 1.04 7.62
N ASP A 399 -20.74 0.48 6.66
CA ASP A 399 -19.81 -0.62 6.88
C ASP A 399 -18.68 -0.20 7.83
N PHE A 400 -18.13 1.00 7.63
CA PHE A 400 -17.11 1.55 8.52
C PHE A 400 -17.63 1.75 9.94
N VAL A 401 -18.81 2.37 10.10
CA VAL A 401 -19.42 2.57 11.43
C VAL A 401 -19.74 1.23 12.09
N THR A 402 -20.25 0.27 11.33
CA THR A 402 -20.52 -1.10 11.81
C THR A 402 -19.25 -1.73 12.34
N TYR A 403 -18.15 -1.63 11.60
CA TYR A 403 -16.85 -2.13 12.05
C TYR A 403 -16.37 -1.45 13.34
N ILE A 404 -16.43 -0.13 13.43
CA ILE A 404 -16.05 0.61 14.63
C ILE A 404 -16.93 0.21 15.84
N ASN A 405 -18.24 0.01 15.63
CA ASN A 405 -19.13 -0.44 16.69
C ASN A 405 -18.79 -1.86 17.15
N ASN A 406 -18.57 -2.78 16.21
CA ASN A 406 -18.17 -4.15 16.52
C ASN A 406 -16.85 -4.20 17.29
N LEU A 407 -15.84 -3.41 16.87
CA LEU A 407 -14.58 -3.26 17.61
C LEU A 407 -14.84 -2.78 19.04
N TYR A 408 -15.65 -1.73 19.20
CA TYR A 408 -15.97 -1.16 20.49
C TYR A 408 -16.67 -2.14 21.45
N GLU A 409 -17.58 -2.96 20.92
CA GLU A 409 -18.28 -4.02 21.65
C GLU A 409 -17.37 -5.20 21.99
N ALA A 410 -16.40 -5.51 21.13
CA ALA A 410 -15.44 -6.59 21.32
C ALA A 410 -14.29 -6.22 22.28
N ILE A 411 -14.23 -5.00 22.81
CA ILE A 411 -13.29 -4.63 23.89
C ILE A 411 -13.59 -5.46 25.15
N SER A 412 -12.73 -6.43 25.43
CA SER A 412 -12.89 -7.31 26.58
C SER A 412 -12.55 -6.62 27.91
N PRO A 413 -13.18 -7.02 29.03
CA PRO A 413 -12.79 -6.57 30.37
C PRO A 413 -11.32 -6.87 30.71
N GLU A 414 -10.81 -7.99 30.19
CA GLU A 414 -9.43 -8.42 30.32
C GLU A 414 -8.48 -7.42 29.65
N LEU A 415 -8.78 -6.97 28.43
CA LEU A 415 -8.01 -5.94 27.73
C LEU A 415 -8.02 -4.61 28.47
N LEU A 416 -9.19 -4.16 28.95
CA LEU A 416 -9.30 -2.93 29.74
C LEU A 416 -8.44 -3.00 31.00
N THR A 417 -8.52 -4.11 31.73
CA THR A 417 -7.72 -4.34 32.94
C THR A 417 -6.22 -4.32 32.63
N ALA A 418 -5.81 -4.95 31.53
CA ALA A 418 -4.42 -4.95 31.09
C ALA A 418 -3.95 -3.54 30.71
N LEU A 419 -4.75 -2.78 29.95
CA LEU A 419 -4.47 -1.39 29.54
C LEU A 419 -4.44 -0.41 30.72
N ASP A 420 -5.29 -0.58 31.72
CA ASP A 420 -5.28 0.28 32.91
C ASP A 420 -4.03 0.05 33.76
N THR A 421 -3.51 -1.17 33.78
CA THR A 421 -2.27 -1.52 34.50
C THR A 421 -1.04 -0.80 33.90
N VAL A 422 -1.08 -0.52 32.59
CA VAL A 422 -0.05 0.23 31.82
C VAL A 422 0.19 1.63 32.35
N SER A 423 -0.86 2.27 32.88
CA SER A 423 -0.77 3.63 33.45
C SER A 423 0.19 3.70 34.65
N THR A 424 0.61 2.55 35.21
CA THR A 424 1.37 2.45 36.47
C THR A 424 2.83 1.97 36.35
N GLY A 425 3.32 1.51 35.19
CA GLY A 425 4.66 0.92 35.09
C GLY A 425 5.11 0.40 33.71
N THR A 426 6.13 -0.47 33.69
CA THR A 426 6.61 -1.19 32.49
C THR A 426 5.94 -2.54 32.36
N PHE A 427 5.54 -2.92 31.15
CA PHE A 427 4.97 -4.24 30.85
C PHE A 427 5.91 -5.40 31.20
N ASP A 428 5.37 -6.45 31.82
CA ASP A 428 5.98 -7.77 31.78
C ASP A 428 5.53 -8.59 30.55
N MET A 429 6.15 -9.75 30.32
CA MET A 429 5.89 -10.55 29.13
C MET A 429 4.47 -11.16 29.13
N ASP A 430 3.96 -11.55 30.29
CA ASP A 430 2.61 -12.12 30.43
C ASP A 430 1.56 -11.05 30.06
N GLU A 431 1.75 -9.82 30.53
CA GLU A 431 0.88 -8.67 30.22
C GLU A 431 0.90 -8.31 28.72
N ILE A 432 2.06 -8.37 28.06
CA ILE A 432 2.16 -8.12 26.61
C ILE A 432 1.34 -9.15 25.83
N PHE A 433 1.43 -10.42 26.18
CA PHE A 433 0.69 -11.47 25.48
C PHE A 433 -0.80 -11.42 25.73
N ILE A 434 -1.24 -11.06 26.95
CA ILE A 434 -2.66 -10.79 27.21
C ILE A 434 -3.17 -9.68 26.28
N ILE A 435 -2.45 -8.55 26.17
CA ILE A 435 -2.88 -7.46 25.29
C ILE A 435 -2.85 -7.89 23.83
N LYS A 436 -1.80 -8.60 23.40
CA LYS A 436 -1.66 -9.10 22.03
C LYS A 436 -2.84 -10.00 21.67
N ASP A 437 -3.14 -11.00 22.49
CA ASP A 437 -4.17 -12.00 22.24
C ASP A 437 -5.57 -11.37 22.25
N GLU A 438 -5.87 -10.49 23.22
CA GLU A 438 -7.18 -9.83 23.30
C GLU A 438 -7.40 -8.83 22.15
N VAL A 439 -6.36 -8.09 21.73
CA VAL A 439 -6.45 -7.20 20.56
C VAL A 439 -6.62 -8.00 19.28
N LEU A 440 -5.92 -9.12 19.12
CA LEU A 440 -6.05 -9.96 17.93
C LEU A 440 -7.41 -10.66 17.87
N ASP A 441 -7.92 -11.20 18.98
CA ASP A 441 -9.26 -11.78 19.04
C ASP A 441 -10.31 -10.76 18.64
N MET A 442 -10.21 -9.53 19.16
CA MET A 442 -11.07 -8.41 18.77
C MET A 442 -10.98 -8.14 17.25
N LEU A 443 -9.77 -8.01 16.69
CA LEU A 443 -9.60 -7.71 15.26
C LEU A 443 -10.08 -8.87 14.37
N ILE A 444 -9.85 -10.12 14.76
CA ILE A 444 -10.25 -11.31 13.99
C ILE A 444 -11.77 -11.48 14.03
N THR A 445 -12.39 -11.33 15.19
CA THR A 445 -13.84 -11.55 15.37
C THR A 445 -14.69 -10.44 14.74
N THR A 446 -14.13 -9.24 14.60
CA THR A 446 -14.82 -8.06 14.06
C THR A 446 -14.40 -7.70 12.63
N LEU A 447 -13.46 -8.44 12.03
CA LEU A 447 -12.98 -8.20 10.68
C LEU A 447 -14.18 -8.05 9.71
N PRO A 448 -14.31 -6.93 8.97
CA PRO A 448 -15.39 -6.75 8.00
C PRO A 448 -15.34 -7.84 6.94
N ASP A 449 -16.47 -8.18 6.34
CA ASP A 449 -16.45 -9.15 5.24
C ASP A 449 -15.82 -8.57 3.96
N ALA A 450 -15.52 -9.44 2.99
CA ALA A 450 -14.90 -9.03 1.73
C ALA A 450 -15.74 -8.04 0.90
N ALA A 451 -17.06 -7.97 1.11
CA ALA A 451 -17.91 -7.02 0.40
C ALA A 451 -17.67 -5.60 0.92
N ALA A 452 -17.58 -5.43 2.25
CA ALA A 452 -17.25 -4.14 2.85
C ALA A 452 -15.88 -3.58 2.39
N PHE A 453 -14.88 -4.45 2.24
CA PHE A 453 -13.60 -4.05 1.63
C PHE A 453 -13.77 -3.61 0.16
N GLY A 454 -14.62 -4.31 -0.60
CA GLY A 454 -14.95 -3.97 -1.98
C GLY A 454 -15.62 -2.61 -2.11
N ASP A 455 -16.59 -2.30 -1.23
CA ASP A 455 -17.32 -1.04 -1.23
C ASP A 455 -16.39 0.16 -0.95
N MET A 456 -15.39 -0.02 -0.07
CA MET A 456 -14.34 0.98 0.16
C MET A 456 -13.51 1.27 -1.10
N TYR A 457 -13.10 0.23 -1.83
CA TYR A 457 -12.41 0.40 -3.11
C TYR A 457 -13.30 1.09 -4.15
N GLU A 458 -14.58 0.74 -4.20
CA GLU A 458 -15.53 1.33 -5.14
C GLU A 458 -15.66 2.84 -4.93
N VAL A 459 -15.77 3.29 -3.67
CA VAL A 459 -15.79 4.71 -3.31
C VAL A 459 -14.48 5.41 -3.70
N LEU A 460 -13.33 4.83 -3.39
CA LEU A 460 -12.02 5.41 -3.70
C LEU A 460 -11.83 5.61 -5.21
N PHE A 461 -12.16 4.60 -6.02
CA PHE A 461 -12.05 4.71 -7.47
C PHE A 461 -13.10 5.66 -8.07
N THR A 462 -14.31 5.70 -7.52
CA THR A 462 -15.36 6.62 -7.98
C THR A 462 -14.99 8.07 -7.72
N ILE A 463 -14.43 8.38 -6.55
CA ILE A 463 -13.90 9.71 -6.23
C ILE A 463 -12.75 10.07 -7.17
N SER A 464 -11.77 9.17 -7.32
CA SER A 464 -10.63 9.40 -8.22
C SER A 464 -11.06 9.65 -9.68
N ALA A 465 -12.02 8.88 -10.17
CA ALA A 465 -12.59 9.04 -11.52
C ALA A 465 -13.23 10.41 -11.74
N ALA A 466 -13.93 10.92 -10.73
CA ALA A 466 -14.59 12.22 -10.80
C ALA A 466 -13.61 13.39 -10.96
N PHE A 467 -12.40 13.26 -10.45
CA PHE A 467 -11.34 14.27 -10.58
C PHE A 467 -10.48 14.11 -11.84
N GLY A 468 -10.96 13.35 -12.83
CA GLY A 468 -10.34 13.26 -14.15
C GLY A 468 -9.42 12.06 -14.34
N ASP A 469 -9.31 11.16 -13.36
CA ASP A 469 -8.57 9.92 -13.52
C ASP A 469 -9.41 8.91 -14.34
N THR A 470 -9.21 8.92 -15.66
CA THR A 470 -9.86 7.98 -16.58
C THR A 470 -9.56 6.51 -16.27
N SER A 471 -8.43 6.21 -15.61
CA SER A 471 -8.07 4.85 -15.22
C SER A 471 -8.89 4.35 -14.03
N ALA A 472 -9.27 5.26 -13.12
CA ALA A 472 -10.06 4.91 -11.95
C ALA A 472 -11.47 4.41 -12.32
N THR A 473 -12.07 4.93 -13.41
CA THR A 473 -13.35 4.42 -13.93
C THR A 473 -13.27 2.95 -14.34
N GLU A 474 -12.13 2.55 -14.91
CA GLU A 474 -11.91 1.16 -15.30
C GLU A 474 -11.54 0.27 -14.11
N MET A 475 -11.01 0.83 -13.02
CA MET A 475 -10.68 0.11 -11.80
C MET A 475 -11.90 -0.18 -10.92
N THR A 476 -12.97 0.62 -11.01
CA THR A 476 -14.21 0.40 -10.24
C THR A 476 -14.79 -1.01 -10.43
N MET A 477 -14.70 -1.59 -11.64
CA MET A 477 -15.20 -2.95 -11.90
C MET A 477 -14.39 -4.06 -11.20
N HIS A 478 -13.21 -3.75 -10.69
CA HIS A 478 -12.33 -4.67 -9.96
C HIS A 478 -12.39 -4.46 -8.43
N ALA A 479 -13.21 -3.54 -7.93
CA ALA A 479 -13.28 -3.20 -6.51
C ALA A 479 -13.59 -4.43 -5.62
N ALA A 480 -14.63 -5.20 -5.96
CA ALA A 480 -14.98 -6.42 -5.24
C ALA A 480 -13.87 -7.49 -5.28
N TYR A 481 -13.13 -7.59 -6.38
CA TYR A 481 -12.03 -8.53 -6.51
C TYR A 481 -10.85 -8.16 -5.58
N LEU A 482 -10.47 -6.88 -5.56
CA LEU A 482 -9.47 -6.36 -4.65
C LEU A 482 -9.90 -6.53 -3.19
N GLY A 483 -11.18 -6.28 -2.88
CA GLY A 483 -11.73 -6.50 -1.54
C GLY A 483 -11.61 -7.95 -1.07
N ASN A 484 -11.80 -8.94 -1.96
CA ASN A 484 -11.59 -10.35 -1.64
C ASN A 484 -10.11 -10.69 -1.35
N ILE A 485 -9.17 -10.14 -2.13
CA ILE A 485 -7.74 -10.35 -1.92
C ILE A 485 -7.32 -9.78 -0.57
N ASP A 486 -7.65 -8.52 -0.32
CA ASP A 486 -7.24 -7.82 0.89
C ASP A 486 -7.86 -8.44 2.14
N HIS A 487 -9.14 -8.79 2.10
CA HIS A 487 -9.78 -9.52 3.20
C HIS A 487 -9.06 -10.83 3.51
N ALA A 488 -8.78 -11.65 2.49
CA ALA A 488 -8.10 -12.94 2.69
C ALA A 488 -6.65 -12.76 3.20
N ALA A 489 -5.95 -11.74 2.72
CA ALA A 489 -4.58 -11.43 3.14
C ALA A 489 -4.53 -10.91 4.58
N VAL A 490 -5.41 -9.97 4.95
CA VAL A 490 -5.51 -9.42 6.31
C VAL A 490 -5.92 -10.51 7.30
N GLU A 491 -6.90 -11.35 6.95
CA GLU A 491 -7.31 -12.46 7.80
C GLU A 491 -6.14 -13.42 8.10
N LEU A 492 -5.39 -13.83 7.07
CA LEU A 492 -4.21 -14.68 7.24
C LEU A 492 -3.10 -13.99 8.06
N ALA A 493 -2.89 -12.69 7.86
CA ALA A 493 -1.92 -11.93 8.62
C ALA A 493 -2.26 -11.87 10.12
N LEU A 494 -3.54 -11.61 10.45
CA LEU A 494 -4.01 -11.60 11.84
C LEU A 494 -3.87 -12.98 12.48
N LEU A 495 -4.27 -14.04 11.78
CA LEU A 495 -4.12 -15.43 12.24
C LEU A 495 -2.65 -15.82 12.44
N TYR A 496 -1.73 -15.31 11.62
CA TYR A 496 -0.31 -15.58 11.80
C TYR A 496 0.23 -14.94 13.07
N ILE A 497 -0.10 -13.68 13.33
CA ILE A 497 0.31 -12.99 14.56
C ILE A 497 -0.33 -13.67 15.79
N ASP A 498 -1.58 -14.12 15.67
CA ASP A 498 -2.29 -14.85 16.72
C ASP A 498 -1.56 -16.16 17.06
N SER A 499 -1.09 -16.89 16.04
CA SER A 499 -0.37 -18.15 16.20
C SER A 499 0.94 -18.05 17.01
N VAL A 500 1.56 -16.87 17.12
CA VAL A 500 2.81 -16.67 17.86
C VAL A 500 2.52 -16.59 19.35
N THR A 501 2.89 -17.60 20.12
CA THR A 501 2.61 -17.66 21.56
C THR A 501 3.77 -17.13 22.40
N GLN A 502 3.51 -16.89 23.69
CA GLN A 502 4.57 -16.60 24.65
C GLN A 502 5.61 -17.72 24.72
N THR A 503 5.18 -18.99 24.58
CA THR A 503 6.09 -20.15 24.58
C THR A 503 7.06 -20.07 23.41
N ASP A 504 6.62 -19.58 22.25
CA ASP A 504 7.48 -19.42 21.08
C ASP A 504 8.56 -18.36 21.31
N VAL A 505 8.21 -17.24 21.94
CA VAL A 505 9.21 -16.21 22.26
C VAL A 505 10.18 -16.69 23.34
N GLU A 506 9.70 -17.40 24.36
CA GLU A 506 10.57 -18.01 25.38
C GLU A 506 11.54 -19.04 24.78
N ALA A 507 11.07 -19.83 23.81
CA ALA A 507 11.91 -20.77 23.06
C ALA A 507 12.99 -20.03 22.25
N ILE A 508 12.61 -18.98 21.51
CA ILE A 508 13.55 -18.13 20.77
C ILE A 508 14.58 -17.48 21.70
N MET A 509 14.16 -16.95 22.85
CA MET A 509 15.07 -16.38 23.85
C MET A 509 16.05 -17.42 24.38
N THR A 510 15.62 -18.67 24.55
CA THR A 510 16.47 -19.77 24.99
C THR A 510 17.49 -20.16 23.92
N ILE A 511 17.08 -20.24 22.65
CA ILE A 511 17.99 -20.55 21.52
C ILE A 511 19.03 -19.44 21.36
N THR A 512 18.59 -18.18 21.41
CA THR A 512 19.44 -17.01 21.21
C THR A 512 20.34 -16.66 22.39
N ASP A 513 20.07 -17.21 23.59
CA ASP A 513 20.93 -17.00 24.77
C ASP A 513 22.35 -17.49 24.49
N GLY A 514 23.33 -16.58 24.51
CA GLY A 514 24.73 -16.90 24.19
C GLY A 514 24.98 -17.27 22.71
N MET A 515 24.09 -16.91 21.79
CA MET A 515 24.31 -17.04 20.34
C MET A 515 25.37 -16.07 19.83
N VAL A 516 25.46 -14.87 20.41
CA VAL A 516 26.55 -13.92 20.14
C VAL A 516 27.54 -13.99 21.29
N VAL A 517 28.79 -14.28 20.97
CA VAL A 517 29.90 -14.38 21.92
C VAL A 517 30.88 -13.25 21.66
N GLU A 518 31.24 -12.51 22.71
CA GLU A 518 32.34 -11.54 22.65
C GLU A 518 33.64 -12.23 23.08
N GLU A 519 34.59 -12.34 22.15
CA GLU A 519 35.94 -12.81 22.44
C GLU A 519 36.90 -11.63 22.55
N GLU A 520 37.72 -11.63 23.62
CA GLU A 520 38.73 -10.60 23.88
C GLU A 520 40.07 -11.01 23.25
N PHE A 521 40.54 -10.22 22.29
CA PHE A 521 41.82 -10.39 21.61
C PHE A 521 42.83 -9.36 22.11
N TYR A 522 44.05 -9.82 22.37
CA TYR A 522 45.18 -8.95 22.70
C TYR A 522 46.04 -8.73 21.47
N ASP A 523 46.10 -7.48 21.00
CA ASP A 523 46.98 -7.10 19.91
C ASP A 523 48.40 -6.82 20.45
N GLU A 524 49.32 -7.75 20.20
CA GLU A 524 50.72 -7.63 20.65
C GLU A 524 51.49 -6.50 19.94
N TYR A 525 51.05 -6.06 18.75
CA TYR A 525 51.67 -4.99 17.98
C TYR A 525 51.24 -3.59 18.45
N TRP A 526 49.98 -3.44 18.87
CA TRP A 526 49.41 -2.17 19.35
C TRP A 526 49.27 -2.07 20.87
N ASP A 527 49.57 -3.14 21.64
CA ASP A 527 49.52 -3.20 23.11
C ASP A 527 48.15 -2.80 23.66
N TYR A 528 47.08 -3.34 23.06
CA TYR A 528 45.70 -3.02 23.38
C TYR A 528 44.79 -4.24 23.17
N TYR A 529 43.71 -4.30 23.96
CA TYR A 529 42.68 -5.33 23.88
C TYR A 529 41.51 -4.86 23.03
N TYR A 530 41.10 -5.66 22.06
CA TYR A 530 39.89 -5.43 21.27
C TYR A 530 38.95 -6.62 21.37
N TYR A 531 37.67 -6.38 21.18
CA TYR A 531 36.62 -7.40 21.22
C TYR A 531 36.21 -7.71 19.79
N GLU A 532 36.19 -8.98 19.41
CA GLU A 532 35.46 -9.42 18.22
C GLU A 532 34.20 -10.15 18.68
N THR A 533 33.07 -9.74 18.11
CA THR A 533 31.80 -10.45 18.27
C THR A 533 31.74 -11.57 17.25
N THR A 534 31.65 -12.81 17.71
CA THR A 534 31.41 -13.98 16.86
C THR A 534 30.00 -14.53 17.12
N THR A 535 29.41 -15.20 16.13
CA THR A 535 28.09 -15.81 16.24
C THR A 535 28.25 -17.33 16.19
N ASP A 536 27.59 -18.05 17.10
CA ASP A 536 27.54 -19.51 17.09
C ASP A 536 26.66 -19.99 15.91
N PRO A 537 27.24 -20.59 14.85
CA PRO A 537 26.49 -20.98 13.67
C PRO A 537 25.48 -22.11 13.94
N TYR A 538 25.73 -22.96 14.95
CA TYR A 538 24.79 -24.04 15.30
C TYR A 538 23.49 -23.49 15.89
N LYS A 539 23.59 -22.43 16.70
CA LYS A 539 22.40 -21.75 17.25
C LYS A 539 21.62 -20.97 16.21
N VAL A 540 22.31 -20.42 15.19
CA VAL A 540 21.64 -19.78 14.05
C VAL A 540 20.83 -20.80 13.26
N ILE A 541 21.37 -22.00 13.03
CA ILE A 541 20.67 -23.10 12.37
C ILE A 541 19.47 -23.56 13.21
N GLU A 542 19.65 -23.75 14.52
CA GLU A 542 18.57 -24.12 15.44
C GLU A 542 17.44 -23.08 15.43
N LEU A 543 17.76 -21.79 15.44
CA LEU A 543 16.78 -20.71 15.34
C LEU A 543 16.03 -20.74 14.01
N ALA A 544 16.75 -20.92 12.89
CA ALA A 544 16.14 -20.99 11.57
C ALA A 544 15.17 -22.17 11.46
N LEU A 545 15.57 -23.36 11.93
CA LEU A 545 14.71 -24.55 11.98
C LEU A 545 13.46 -24.31 12.85
N TYR A 546 13.62 -23.67 14.02
CA TYR A 546 12.48 -23.36 14.88
C TYR A 546 11.45 -22.46 14.17
N VAL A 547 11.91 -21.37 13.57
CA VAL A 547 11.04 -20.40 12.87
C VAL A 547 10.38 -21.03 11.65
N LEU A 548 11.12 -21.79 10.84
CA LEU A 548 10.58 -22.42 9.64
C LEU A 548 9.52 -23.48 9.99
N ASN A 549 9.75 -24.30 11.02
CA ASN A 549 8.76 -25.28 11.48
C ASN A 549 7.48 -24.61 12.01
N HIS A 550 7.60 -23.44 12.66
CA HIS A 550 6.45 -22.64 13.08
C HIS A 550 5.62 -22.18 11.88
N ILE A 551 6.29 -21.61 10.86
CA ILE A 551 5.65 -21.15 9.62
C ILE A 551 4.98 -22.32 8.88
N ASP A 552 5.65 -23.46 8.75
CA ASP A 552 5.10 -24.67 8.09
C ASP A 552 3.85 -25.19 8.82
N THR A 553 3.90 -25.23 10.15
CA THR A 553 2.74 -25.60 10.99
C THR A 553 1.58 -24.64 10.79
N PHE A 554 1.86 -23.34 10.73
CA PHE A 554 0.84 -22.32 10.48
C PHE A 554 0.18 -22.48 9.10
N VAL A 555 0.99 -22.62 8.03
CA VAL A 555 0.51 -22.82 6.67
C VAL A 555 -0.35 -24.08 6.57
N THR A 556 0.14 -25.20 7.13
CA THR A 556 -0.59 -26.46 7.15
C THR A 556 -1.92 -26.36 7.89
N THR A 557 -1.95 -25.64 9.02
CA THR A 557 -3.18 -25.43 9.82
C THR A 557 -4.20 -24.58 9.07
N ASN A 558 -3.73 -23.62 8.26
CA ASN A 558 -4.57 -22.67 7.53
C ASN A 558 -4.65 -22.95 6.03
N GLN A 559 -4.35 -24.18 5.59
CA GLN A 559 -4.20 -24.54 4.18
C GLN A 559 -5.39 -24.11 3.31
N THR A 560 -6.62 -24.26 3.80
CA THR A 560 -7.82 -23.86 3.04
C THR A 560 -7.87 -22.36 2.76
N LYS A 561 -7.42 -21.52 3.70
CA LYS A 561 -7.37 -20.06 3.53
C LYS A 561 -6.21 -19.65 2.62
N VAL A 562 -5.06 -20.30 2.76
CA VAL A 562 -3.90 -20.12 1.87
C VAL A 562 -4.25 -20.50 0.42
N ASP A 563 -4.92 -21.64 0.21
CA ASP A 563 -5.39 -22.09 -1.11
C ASP A 563 -6.41 -21.12 -1.71
N ALA A 564 -7.31 -20.57 -0.88
CA ALA A 564 -8.28 -19.57 -1.33
C ALA A 564 -7.59 -18.28 -1.81
N LEU A 565 -6.60 -17.76 -1.05
CA LEU A 565 -5.81 -16.59 -1.46
C LEU A 565 -5.01 -16.88 -2.74
N ASN A 566 -4.34 -18.03 -2.83
CA ASN A 566 -3.62 -18.42 -4.05
C ASN A 566 -4.55 -18.51 -5.26
N THR A 567 -5.77 -19.03 -5.08
CA THR A 567 -6.77 -19.08 -6.15
C THR A 567 -7.16 -17.69 -6.65
N LEU A 568 -7.31 -16.72 -5.73
CA LEU A 568 -7.56 -15.32 -6.10
C LEU A 568 -6.36 -14.75 -6.87
N LEU A 569 -5.14 -14.90 -6.35
CA LEU A 569 -3.93 -14.38 -7.00
C LEU A 569 -3.66 -15.01 -8.38
N ASP A 570 -4.18 -16.22 -8.62
CA ASP A 570 -4.08 -16.91 -9.90
C ASP A 570 -5.22 -16.60 -10.88
N ASP A 571 -6.23 -15.84 -10.49
CA ASP A 571 -7.39 -15.49 -11.32
C ASP A 571 -7.01 -14.60 -12.52
N ALA A 572 -7.75 -14.72 -13.63
CA ALA A 572 -7.58 -13.89 -14.81
C ALA A 572 -7.91 -12.40 -14.57
N GLU A 573 -8.65 -12.08 -13.50
CA GLU A 573 -8.84 -10.71 -13.05
C GLU A 573 -7.54 -10.07 -12.53
N MET A 574 -6.59 -10.85 -11.99
CA MET A 574 -5.29 -10.33 -11.57
C MET A 574 -4.49 -9.74 -12.73
N GLU A 575 -4.49 -10.41 -13.88
CA GLU A 575 -3.84 -9.95 -15.11
C GLU A 575 -4.44 -8.63 -15.60
N GLN A 576 -5.77 -8.50 -15.52
CA GLN A 576 -6.47 -7.28 -15.92
C GLN A 576 -6.08 -6.11 -15.02
N VAL A 577 -6.10 -6.29 -13.70
CA VAL A 577 -5.67 -5.28 -12.73
C VAL A 577 -4.20 -4.90 -12.95
N PHE A 578 -3.31 -5.88 -13.09
CA PHE A 578 -1.89 -5.64 -13.37
C PHE A 578 -1.69 -4.80 -14.64
N THR A 579 -2.38 -5.16 -15.72
CA THR A 579 -2.36 -4.45 -17.00
C THR A 579 -2.84 -3.00 -16.85
N LYS A 580 -3.92 -2.77 -16.09
CA LYS A 580 -4.47 -1.42 -15.86
C LYS A 580 -3.52 -0.55 -15.04
N VAL A 581 -2.96 -1.08 -13.96
CA VAL A 581 -2.01 -0.36 -13.11
C VAL A 581 -0.77 0.05 -13.90
N LEU A 582 -0.20 -0.85 -14.71
CA LEU A 582 0.97 -0.52 -15.52
C LEU A 582 0.68 0.50 -16.62
N ASN A 583 -0.46 0.39 -17.30
CA ASN A 583 -0.86 1.38 -18.31
C ASN A 583 -1.06 2.76 -17.68
N ASN A 584 -1.67 2.84 -16.49
CA ASN A 584 -1.84 4.11 -15.79
C ASN A 584 -0.49 4.69 -15.35
N PHE A 585 0.39 3.86 -14.78
CA PHE A 585 1.76 4.27 -14.44
C PHE A 585 2.50 4.83 -15.66
N ALA A 586 2.43 4.14 -16.80
CA ALA A 586 3.04 4.58 -18.04
C ALA A 586 2.50 5.94 -18.52
N ALA A 587 1.17 6.13 -18.45
CA ALA A 587 0.52 7.37 -18.84
C ALA A 587 0.99 8.54 -17.98
N ILE A 588 0.93 8.41 -16.65
CA ILE A 588 1.32 9.46 -15.69
C ILE A 588 2.80 9.80 -15.82
N ALA A 589 3.67 8.79 -15.86
CA ALA A 589 5.11 9.00 -15.97
C ALA A 589 5.48 9.67 -17.31
N SER A 590 4.83 9.29 -18.40
CA SER A 590 5.09 9.86 -19.73
C SER A 590 4.80 11.35 -19.83
N GLU A 591 3.87 11.90 -19.04
CA GLU A 591 3.59 13.35 -19.01
C GLU A 591 4.75 14.20 -18.48
N GLN A 592 5.64 13.59 -17.69
CA GLN A 592 6.77 14.28 -17.05
C GLN A 592 8.11 14.03 -17.76
N MET A 593 8.10 13.25 -18.84
CA MET A 593 9.29 12.76 -19.53
C MET A 593 9.40 13.37 -20.93
N SER A 594 10.60 13.33 -21.52
CA SER A 594 10.75 13.68 -22.93
C SER A 594 10.07 12.64 -23.84
N GLU A 595 9.72 13.02 -25.07
CA GLU A 595 9.06 12.11 -26.03
C GLU A 595 9.86 10.82 -26.27
N GLU A 596 11.19 10.91 -26.25
CA GLU A 596 12.10 9.76 -26.41
C GLU A 596 12.06 8.84 -25.19
N GLU A 597 12.11 9.39 -23.98
CA GLU A 597 12.04 8.62 -22.74
C GLU A 597 10.66 7.98 -22.53
N ALA A 598 9.57 8.69 -22.87
CA ALA A 598 8.21 8.17 -22.84
C ALA A 598 8.00 6.99 -23.80
N ALA A 599 8.63 7.04 -24.99
CA ALA A 599 8.58 5.95 -25.95
C ALA A 599 9.28 4.68 -25.43
N ILE A 600 10.42 4.83 -24.75
CA ILE A 600 11.12 3.69 -24.11
C ILE A 600 10.28 3.12 -22.97
N LEU A 601 9.72 3.96 -22.11
CA LEU A 601 8.86 3.51 -21.02
C LEU A 601 7.65 2.72 -21.53
N THR A 602 6.96 3.25 -22.55
CA THR A 602 5.79 2.60 -23.15
C THR A 602 6.16 1.24 -23.74
N MET A 603 7.28 1.16 -24.47
CA MET A 603 7.80 -0.11 -24.99
C MET A 603 8.05 -1.13 -23.88
N VAL A 604 8.71 -0.72 -22.79
CA VAL A 604 8.98 -1.62 -21.65
C VAL A 604 7.68 -2.10 -21.00
N VAL A 605 6.73 -1.20 -20.79
CA VAL A 605 5.43 -1.54 -20.19
C VAL A 605 4.64 -2.50 -21.07
N ASP A 606 4.57 -2.25 -22.38
CA ASP A 606 3.90 -3.14 -23.34
C ASP A 606 4.52 -4.54 -23.33
N GLU A 607 5.85 -4.64 -23.27
CA GLU A 607 6.57 -5.91 -23.22
C GLU A 607 6.39 -6.65 -21.88
N VAL A 608 6.36 -5.93 -20.76
CA VAL A 608 6.02 -6.50 -19.44
C VAL A 608 4.59 -7.04 -19.41
N ILE A 609 3.62 -6.30 -19.97
CA ILE A 609 2.22 -6.74 -20.07
C ILE A 609 2.11 -7.99 -20.97
N ALA A 610 2.76 -7.97 -22.14
CA ALA A 610 2.75 -9.09 -23.07
C ALA A 610 3.39 -10.36 -22.49
N SER A 611 4.29 -10.20 -21.52
CA SER A 611 5.02 -11.29 -20.86
C SER A 611 4.42 -11.67 -19.50
N TYR A 612 3.17 -11.28 -19.20
CA TYR A 612 2.53 -11.54 -17.90
C TYR A 612 2.54 -13.03 -17.52
N ASP A 613 2.13 -13.90 -18.43
CA ASP A 613 2.10 -15.36 -18.18
C ASP A 613 3.51 -15.92 -17.88
N ASP A 614 4.52 -15.45 -18.61
CA ASP A 614 5.91 -15.84 -18.38
C ASP A 614 6.44 -15.31 -17.04
N LEU A 615 6.13 -14.05 -16.70
CA LEU A 615 6.46 -13.47 -15.40
C LEU A 615 5.83 -14.26 -14.25
N LYS A 616 4.54 -14.61 -14.38
CA LYS A 616 3.81 -15.44 -13.42
C LYS A 616 4.44 -16.82 -13.30
N ALA A 617 4.79 -17.45 -14.42
CA ALA A 617 5.47 -18.75 -14.43
C ALA A 617 6.84 -18.69 -13.72
N VAL A 618 7.64 -17.66 -13.97
CA VAL A 618 8.94 -17.44 -13.31
C VAL A 618 8.77 -17.20 -11.81
N VAL A 619 7.81 -16.37 -11.40
CA VAL A 619 7.51 -16.15 -9.97
C VAL A 619 7.09 -17.46 -9.30
N ASN A 620 6.25 -18.27 -9.95
CA ASN A 620 5.82 -19.56 -9.43
C ASN A 620 6.97 -20.59 -9.37
N LEU A 621 7.88 -20.57 -10.35
CA LEU A 621 9.11 -21.36 -10.31
C LEU A 621 9.96 -20.98 -9.10
N MET A 622 10.24 -19.69 -8.90
CA MET A 622 11.05 -19.21 -7.77
C MET A 622 10.41 -19.54 -6.41
N LYS A 623 9.08 -19.42 -6.31
CA LYS A 623 8.33 -19.86 -5.12
C LYS A 623 8.50 -21.35 -4.88
N THR A 624 8.36 -22.17 -5.92
CA THR A 624 8.47 -23.64 -5.82
C THR A 624 9.89 -24.05 -5.39
N ILE A 625 10.92 -23.50 -6.03
CA ILE A 625 12.32 -23.75 -5.66
C ILE A 625 12.57 -23.35 -4.20
N GLY A 626 12.10 -22.17 -3.78
CA GLY A 626 12.25 -21.71 -2.40
C GLY A 626 11.58 -22.64 -1.40
N VAL A 627 10.34 -23.06 -1.67
CA VAL A 627 9.59 -23.99 -0.81
C VAL A 627 10.26 -25.36 -0.76
N ASP A 628 10.69 -25.91 -1.89
CA ASP A 628 11.32 -27.23 -1.96
C ASP A 628 12.67 -27.25 -1.21
N VAL A 629 13.50 -26.20 -1.38
CA VAL A 629 14.78 -26.07 -0.67
C VAL A 629 14.58 -25.89 0.83
N LEU A 630 13.62 -25.06 1.25
CA LEU A 630 13.29 -24.89 2.67
C LEU A 630 12.69 -26.18 3.27
N THR A 631 11.90 -26.91 2.50
CA THR A 631 11.36 -28.22 2.91
C THR A 631 12.49 -29.21 3.13
N GLU A 632 13.45 -29.31 2.20
CA GLU A 632 14.61 -30.18 2.37
C GLU A 632 15.44 -29.76 3.60
N PHE A 633 15.65 -28.46 3.81
CA PHE A 633 16.32 -27.95 5.01
C PHE A 633 15.63 -28.33 6.32
N MET A 634 14.29 -28.28 6.38
CA MET A 634 13.55 -28.71 7.56
C MET A 634 13.58 -30.23 7.74
N VAL A 635 13.38 -31.00 6.66
CA VAL A 635 13.30 -32.47 6.71
C VAL A 635 14.65 -33.10 7.04
N SER A 636 15.74 -32.52 6.55
CA SER A 636 17.11 -32.95 6.85
C SER A 636 17.63 -32.41 8.18
N GLU A 637 16.88 -31.59 8.91
CA GLU A 637 17.36 -30.87 10.10
C GLU A 637 18.66 -30.08 9.84
N ALA A 638 18.81 -29.56 8.61
CA ALA A 638 19.97 -28.82 8.12
C ALA A 638 21.31 -29.59 8.07
N GLU A 639 21.26 -30.93 7.96
CA GLU A 639 22.45 -31.80 8.03
C GLU A 639 23.56 -31.37 7.07
N LEU A 640 23.24 -31.01 5.82
CA LEU A 640 24.22 -30.51 4.84
C LEU A 640 25.10 -29.37 5.41
N ILE A 641 24.48 -28.39 6.08
CA ILE A 641 25.21 -27.25 6.64
C ILE A 641 26.01 -27.68 7.87
N LEU A 642 25.44 -28.55 8.71
CA LEU A 642 26.10 -29.07 9.90
C LEU A 642 27.36 -29.88 9.52
N ASP A 643 27.28 -30.69 8.47
CA ASP A 643 28.39 -31.47 7.96
C ASP A 643 29.48 -30.58 7.37
N ILE A 644 29.12 -29.56 6.59
CA ILE A 644 30.06 -28.54 6.11
C ILE A 644 30.77 -27.84 7.28
N LEU A 645 30.04 -27.47 8.34
CA LEU A 645 30.61 -26.85 9.53
C LEU A 645 31.54 -27.80 10.28
N SER A 646 31.25 -29.10 10.29
CA SER A 646 32.10 -30.10 10.96
C SER A 646 33.48 -30.24 10.29
N LEU A 647 33.63 -29.85 9.02
CA LEU A 647 34.91 -29.91 8.32
C LEU A 647 36.00 -29.07 8.98
N GLN A 648 35.63 -27.99 9.70
CA GLN A 648 36.59 -27.13 10.39
C GLN A 648 37.31 -27.84 11.56
N ASP A 649 36.75 -28.94 12.07
CA ASP A 649 37.33 -29.68 13.18
C ASP A 649 38.52 -30.56 12.76
N PHE A 650 38.74 -30.70 11.44
CA PHE A 650 39.84 -31.47 10.89
C PHE A 650 41.05 -30.58 10.55
N ALA A 651 42.15 -30.78 11.28
CA ALA A 651 43.40 -30.06 11.03
C ALA A 651 44.20 -30.59 9.82
N GLU A 652 43.94 -31.84 9.39
CA GLU A 652 44.65 -32.53 8.31
C GLU A 652 43.67 -33.46 7.57
N PRO A 653 43.89 -33.76 6.28
CA PRO A 653 43.06 -34.70 5.55
C PRO A 653 43.18 -36.11 6.12
N THR A 654 42.08 -36.64 6.63
CA THR A 654 41.99 -37.98 7.26
C THR A 654 40.87 -38.81 6.63
N GLN A 655 40.88 -40.13 6.87
CA GLN A 655 39.79 -41.01 6.46
C GLN A 655 38.42 -40.57 7.02
N ALA A 656 38.40 -39.97 8.22
CA ALA A 656 37.19 -39.42 8.82
C ALA A 656 36.71 -38.15 8.11
N MET A 657 37.62 -37.25 7.72
CA MET A 657 37.27 -36.08 6.90
C MET A 657 36.67 -36.50 5.55
N ILE A 658 37.23 -37.54 4.90
CA ILE A 658 36.71 -38.05 3.62
C ILE A 658 35.32 -38.68 3.78
N ALA A 659 35.01 -39.33 4.90
CA ALA A 659 33.65 -39.80 5.17
C ALA A 659 32.66 -38.64 5.27
N VAL A 660 33.02 -37.54 5.96
CA VAL A 660 32.17 -36.34 6.01
C VAL A 660 31.99 -35.73 4.62
N VAL A 661 33.04 -35.73 3.78
CA VAL A 661 32.91 -35.25 2.38
C VAL A 661 31.98 -36.14 1.56
N GLU A 662 31.96 -37.46 1.78
CA GLU A 662 30.98 -38.36 1.16
C GLU A 662 29.55 -38.06 1.65
N GLU A 663 29.36 -37.84 2.96
CA GLU A 663 28.08 -37.45 3.55
C GLU A 663 27.57 -36.13 2.94
N ILE A 664 28.42 -35.10 2.83
CA ILE A 664 28.09 -33.83 2.16
C ILE A 664 27.67 -34.05 0.69
N ILE A 665 28.34 -34.94 -0.05
CA ILE A 665 27.99 -35.25 -1.44
C ILE A 665 26.59 -35.89 -1.51
N ASP A 666 26.30 -36.81 -0.61
CA ASP A 666 24.99 -37.48 -0.52
C ASP A 666 23.89 -36.48 -0.16
N ASP A 667 24.17 -35.56 0.76
CA ASP A 667 23.25 -34.51 1.21
C ASP A 667 23.00 -33.43 0.14
N ILE A 668 23.97 -33.15 -0.74
CA ILE A 668 23.78 -32.19 -1.85
C ILE A 668 22.70 -32.67 -2.84
N LEU A 669 22.53 -33.98 -3.03
CA LEU A 669 21.65 -34.51 -4.08
C LEU A 669 20.15 -34.15 -3.89
N PRO A 670 19.55 -34.29 -2.70
CA PRO A 670 18.21 -33.77 -2.42
C PRO A 670 18.08 -32.27 -2.69
N TYR A 671 19.05 -31.44 -2.26
CA TYR A 671 19.03 -30.00 -2.53
C TYR A 671 19.16 -29.66 -4.02
N ASN A 672 20.03 -30.37 -4.76
CA ASN A 672 20.15 -30.23 -6.20
C ASN A 672 18.82 -30.58 -6.88
N THR A 673 18.14 -31.64 -6.42
CA THR A 673 16.81 -32.02 -6.90
C THR A 673 15.75 -30.98 -6.55
N ALA A 674 15.77 -30.40 -5.36
CA ALA A 674 14.86 -29.34 -4.95
C ALA A 674 15.04 -28.06 -5.79
N PHE A 675 16.29 -27.72 -6.13
CA PHE A 675 16.61 -26.51 -6.89
C PHE A 675 16.34 -26.68 -8.40
N PHE A 676 16.85 -27.75 -9.01
CA PHE A 676 16.76 -27.95 -10.45
C PHE A 676 15.56 -28.79 -10.88
N GLY A 677 15.00 -29.61 -9.99
CA GLY A 677 13.83 -30.45 -10.25
C GLY A 677 12.68 -29.73 -10.94
N PRO A 678 12.22 -28.59 -10.38
CA PRO A 678 11.15 -27.78 -10.96
C PRO A 678 11.48 -27.11 -12.31
N MET A 679 12.75 -27.01 -12.71
CA MET A 679 13.19 -26.35 -13.96
C MET A 679 13.05 -27.26 -15.19
N ASP A 680 11.82 -27.52 -15.63
CA ASP A 680 11.56 -28.18 -16.90
C ASP A 680 11.80 -27.28 -18.13
N LEU A 681 11.65 -27.83 -19.34
CA LEU A 681 11.90 -27.08 -20.57
C LEU A 681 11.00 -25.84 -20.70
N ALA A 682 9.72 -25.93 -20.30
CA ALA A 682 8.76 -24.84 -20.43
C ALA A 682 9.07 -23.69 -19.45
N THR A 683 9.41 -24.02 -18.21
CA THR A 683 9.80 -23.03 -17.20
C THR A 683 11.12 -22.33 -17.56
N ILE A 684 12.09 -23.05 -18.11
CA ILE A 684 13.33 -22.45 -18.65
C ILE A 684 13.02 -21.48 -19.78
N GLU A 685 12.13 -21.86 -20.71
CA GLU A 685 11.70 -20.98 -21.79
C GLU A 685 11.05 -19.69 -21.24
N SER A 686 10.15 -19.79 -20.27
CA SER A 686 9.54 -18.61 -19.62
C SER A 686 10.59 -17.73 -18.93
N VAL A 687 11.62 -18.29 -18.27
CA VAL A 687 12.75 -17.51 -17.72
C VAL A 687 13.46 -16.73 -18.82
N LEU A 688 13.76 -17.38 -19.95
CA LEU A 688 14.41 -16.71 -21.08
C LEU A 688 13.52 -15.59 -21.66
N ARG A 689 12.20 -15.82 -21.75
CA ARG A 689 11.23 -14.80 -22.22
C ARG A 689 11.15 -13.60 -21.28
N VAL A 690 11.29 -13.77 -19.97
CA VAL A 690 11.39 -12.65 -19.02
C VAL A 690 12.72 -11.91 -19.17
N VAL A 691 13.84 -12.63 -19.28
CA VAL A 691 15.19 -12.04 -19.49
C VAL A 691 15.28 -11.29 -20.83
N ARG A 692 14.42 -11.63 -21.80
CA ARG A 692 14.30 -10.91 -23.08
C ARG A 692 14.05 -9.41 -22.87
N ILE A 693 13.23 -9.00 -21.89
CA ILE A 693 12.83 -7.60 -21.70
C ILE A 693 14.04 -6.68 -21.46
N PRO A 694 14.90 -6.90 -20.44
CA PRO A 694 16.07 -6.06 -20.24
C PRO A 694 17.08 -6.18 -21.39
N LEU A 695 17.16 -7.33 -22.07
CA LEU A 695 18.02 -7.49 -23.26
C LEU A 695 17.54 -6.65 -24.44
N LEU A 696 16.23 -6.59 -24.68
CA LEU A 696 15.61 -5.77 -25.72
C LEU A 696 15.88 -4.29 -25.47
N VAL A 697 15.72 -3.83 -24.21
CA VAL A 697 16.04 -2.45 -23.83
C VAL A 697 17.50 -2.14 -24.12
N ALA A 698 18.44 -2.96 -23.64
CA ALA A 698 19.87 -2.73 -23.89
C ALA A 698 20.23 -2.76 -25.38
N ALA A 699 19.64 -3.69 -26.14
CA ALA A 699 19.87 -3.81 -27.57
C ALA A 699 19.36 -2.58 -28.36
N THR A 700 18.23 -2.02 -27.96
CA THR A 700 17.60 -0.88 -28.63
C THR A 700 18.24 0.46 -28.22
N THR A 701 18.55 0.67 -26.94
CA THR A 701 19.11 1.94 -26.44
C THR A 701 20.61 2.05 -26.69
N ASP A 702 21.37 0.99 -26.40
CA ASP A 702 22.84 1.03 -26.41
C ASP A 702 23.39 0.38 -27.68
N GLY A 703 22.74 -0.69 -28.15
CA GLY A 703 23.15 -1.46 -29.32
C GLY A 703 22.73 -0.85 -30.67
N GLY A 704 21.74 0.04 -30.67
CA GLY A 704 21.15 0.60 -31.90
C GLY A 704 20.48 -0.44 -32.80
N ILE A 705 20.11 -1.60 -32.24
CA ILE A 705 19.40 -2.67 -32.93
C ILE A 705 17.90 -2.30 -32.97
N LEU A 706 17.26 -2.52 -34.12
CA LEU A 706 15.81 -2.30 -34.22
C LEU A 706 15.07 -3.38 -33.43
N GLU A 707 14.04 -3.00 -32.69
CA GLU A 707 13.19 -3.88 -31.90
C GLU A 707 12.72 -5.12 -32.69
N ALA A 708 12.24 -4.91 -33.92
CA ALA A 708 11.79 -5.99 -34.80
C ALA A 708 12.89 -6.99 -35.20
N ASP A 709 14.13 -6.51 -35.37
CA ASP A 709 15.27 -7.36 -35.73
C ASP A 709 15.71 -8.19 -34.52
N PHE A 710 15.74 -7.58 -33.34
CA PHE A 710 15.99 -8.29 -32.08
C PHE A 710 14.93 -9.36 -31.82
N ASN A 711 13.64 -9.02 -31.92
CA ASN A 711 12.54 -9.95 -31.69
C ASN A 711 12.59 -11.14 -32.66
N THR A 712 12.92 -10.89 -33.93
CA THR A 712 13.08 -11.97 -34.93
C THR A 712 14.22 -12.91 -34.57
N ALA A 713 15.36 -12.36 -34.11
CA ALA A 713 16.50 -13.18 -33.71
C ALA A 713 16.23 -13.97 -32.43
N PHE A 714 15.60 -13.35 -31.42
CA PHE A 714 15.28 -14.01 -30.16
C PHE A 714 14.30 -15.17 -30.37
N GLU A 715 13.19 -14.94 -31.08
CA GLU A 715 12.20 -16.00 -31.35
C GLU A 715 12.76 -17.15 -32.18
N ALA A 716 13.83 -16.92 -32.96
CA ALA A 716 14.48 -17.97 -33.73
C ALA A 716 15.30 -18.93 -32.86
N ILE A 717 15.76 -18.49 -31.67
CA ILE A 717 16.72 -19.25 -30.85
C ILE A 717 16.19 -19.65 -29.47
N VAL A 718 15.07 -19.09 -29.00
CA VAL A 718 14.62 -19.27 -27.60
C VAL A 718 14.36 -20.73 -27.23
N ASP A 719 13.73 -21.51 -28.12
CA ASP A 719 13.46 -22.94 -27.89
C ASP A 719 14.75 -23.76 -27.81
N ASP A 720 15.70 -23.48 -28.71
CA ASP A 720 17.00 -24.16 -28.75
C ASP A 720 17.88 -23.76 -27.54
N ALA A 721 17.81 -22.49 -27.12
CA ALA A 721 18.47 -22.01 -25.92
C ALA A 721 17.90 -22.64 -24.65
N ALA A 722 16.57 -22.80 -24.56
CA ALA A 722 15.93 -23.50 -23.46
C ALA A 722 16.37 -24.98 -23.42
N GLN A 723 16.41 -25.65 -24.57
CA GLN A 723 16.86 -27.03 -24.68
C GLN A 723 18.33 -27.19 -24.30
N LEU A 724 19.20 -26.23 -24.66
CA LEU A 724 20.60 -26.23 -24.27
C LEU A 724 20.75 -26.19 -22.74
N ILE A 725 20.06 -25.27 -22.07
CA ILE A 725 20.08 -25.16 -20.60
C ILE A 725 19.53 -26.44 -19.96
N PHE A 726 18.45 -27.00 -20.51
CA PHE A 726 17.89 -28.27 -20.03
C PHE A 726 18.87 -29.45 -20.18
N ASN A 727 19.62 -29.49 -21.28
CA ASN A 727 20.67 -30.51 -21.45
C ASN A 727 21.80 -30.34 -20.42
N VAL A 728 22.24 -29.10 -20.16
CA VAL A 728 23.26 -28.80 -19.14
C VAL A 728 22.79 -29.28 -17.76
N ARG A 729 21.55 -28.98 -17.37
CA ARG A 729 20.93 -29.50 -16.15
C ARG A 729 20.97 -31.03 -16.11
N THR A 730 20.57 -31.69 -17.20
CA THR A 730 20.54 -33.16 -17.29
C THR A 730 21.94 -33.77 -17.14
N LEU A 731 22.96 -33.12 -17.72
CA LEU A 731 24.37 -33.52 -17.55
C LEU A 731 24.80 -33.34 -16.09
N GLU A 732 24.47 -32.22 -15.46
CA GLU A 732 24.76 -31.96 -14.05
C GLU A 732 24.14 -33.02 -13.12
N GLU A 733 22.85 -33.30 -13.27
CA GLU A 733 22.15 -34.35 -12.51
C GLU A 733 22.79 -35.72 -12.69
N SER A 734 23.17 -36.07 -13.93
CA SER A 734 23.87 -37.32 -14.21
C SER A 734 25.26 -37.35 -13.57
N ALA A 735 25.97 -36.22 -13.49
CA ALA A 735 27.28 -36.14 -12.86
C ALA A 735 27.20 -36.33 -11.35
N TYR A 736 26.27 -35.65 -10.67
CA TYR A 736 26.04 -35.81 -9.23
C TYR A 736 25.61 -37.23 -8.87
N ALA A 737 24.69 -37.83 -9.63
CA ALA A 737 24.27 -39.21 -9.39
C ALA A 737 25.43 -40.21 -9.49
N GLN A 738 26.40 -39.97 -10.40
CA GLN A 738 27.60 -40.82 -10.50
C GLN A 738 28.59 -40.56 -9.38
N LEU A 739 28.71 -39.31 -8.90
CA LEU A 739 29.56 -38.95 -7.77
C LEU A 739 29.06 -39.57 -6.47
N ALA A 740 27.77 -39.39 -6.13
CA ALA A 740 27.14 -39.94 -4.91
C ALA A 740 27.16 -41.48 -4.86
N ALA A 741 27.18 -42.15 -6.02
CA ALA A 741 27.25 -43.62 -6.07
C ALA A 741 28.65 -44.20 -5.73
N LYS A 742 29.67 -43.37 -5.46
CA LYS A 742 31.06 -43.81 -5.26
C LYS A 742 31.44 -43.90 -3.79
N ASP A 743 32.10 -45.01 -3.46
CA ASP A 743 32.83 -45.22 -2.21
C ASP A 743 34.23 -44.59 -2.33
N LEU A 744 34.30 -43.26 -2.19
CA LEU A 744 35.54 -42.47 -2.20
C LEU A 744 36.50 -42.92 -1.09
N GLN A 745 35.99 -43.20 0.10
CA GLN A 745 36.78 -43.68 1.23
C GLN A 745 37.43 -45.03 0.90
N GLY A 746 36.66 -45.97 0.37
CA GLY A 746 37.14 -47.27 -0.08
C GLY A 746 38.16 -47.14 -1.20
N ILE A 747 37.96 -46.23 -2.15
CA ILE A 747 38.91 -45.99 -3.25
C ILE A 747 40.23 -45.43 -2.69
N MET A 748 40.20 -44.36 -1.91
CA MET A 748 41.40 -43.67 -1.41
C MET A 748 42.18 -44.47 -0.37
N PHE A 749 41.51 -45.21 0.53
CA PHE A 749 42.17 -45.83 1.69
C PHE A 749 42.30 -47.36 1.60
N SER A 750 42.00 -47.99 0.46
CA SER A 750 42.13 -49.45 0.26
C SER A 750 43.57 -49.99 0.21
N ASN A 751 44.60 -49.15 0.41
CA ASN A 751 46.04 -49.47 0.29
C ASN A 751 46.47 -49.98 -1.11
N THR A 752 45.75 -49.61 -2.17
CA THR A 752 45.95 -50.22 -3.50
C THR A 752 47.10 -49.59 -4.29
N TRP A 753 47.39 -48.30 -4.11
CA TRP A 753 48.35 -47.55 -4.94
C TRP A 753 49.64 -47.09 -4.24
N GLU A 754 49.67 -47.06 -2.90
CA GLU A 754 50.82 -46.63 -2.08
C GLU A 754 51.42 -45.26 -2.50
N GLN A 755 50.60 -44.25 -2.81
CA GLN A 755 51.07 -42.91 -3.20
C GLN A 755 50.92 -41.86 -2.07
N GLU A 756 51.33 -40.62 -2.36
CA GLU A 756 51.01 -39.45 -1.53
C GLU A 756 49.54 -39.06 -1.69
N PHE A 757 48.96 -38.45 -0.66
CA PHE A 757 47.54 -38.10 -0.58
C PHE A 757 47.03 -37.36 -1.84
N ASP A 758 47.74 -36.33 -2.29
CA ASP A 758 47.36 -35.54 -3.47
C ASP A 758 47.28 -36.41 -4.73
N THR A 759 48.18 -37.39 -4.87
CA THR A 759 48.16 -38.31 -6.00
C THR A 759 46.98 -39.28 -5.88
N ASP A 760 46.73 -39.86 -4.71
CA ASP A 760 45.57 -40.74 -4.50
C ASP A 760 44.23 -40.00 -4.73
N LEU A 761 44.15 -38.72 -4.38
CA LEU A 761 43.00 -37.86 -4.69
C LEU A 761 42.83 -37.68 -6.20
N MET A 762 43.90 -37.34 -6.93
CA MET A 762 43.85 -37.19 -8.39
C MET A 762 43.42 -38.48 -9.09
N LEU A 763 43.93 -39.64 -8.63
CA LEU A 763 43.53 -40.95 -9.15
C LEU A 763 42.05 -41.23 -8.88
N THR A 764 41.55 -40.87 -7.70
CA THR A 764 40.14 -40.99 -7.33
C THR A 764 39.26 -40.11 -8.21
N VAL A 765 39.64 -38.85 -8.43
CA VAL A 765 38.92 -37.92 -9.32
C VAL A 765 38.86 -38.46 -10.75
N VAL A 766 39.94 -39.04 -11.29
CA VAL A 766 39.91 -39.68 -12.62
C VAL A 766 38.89 -40.84 -12.67
N LEU A 767 38.83 -41.68 -11.63
CA LEU A 767 37.88 -42.79 -11.58
C LEU A 767 36.42 -42.32 -11.49
N VAL A 768 36.17 -41.21 -10.79
CA VAL A 768 34.85 -40.58 -10.73
C VAL A 768 34.50 -40.00 -12.10
N LEU A 769 35.38 -39.18 -12.69
CA LEU A 769 35.16 -38.55 -14.00
C LEU A 769 34.91 -39.60 -15.10
N ASP A 770 35.71 -40.67 -15.18
CA ASP A 770 35.50 -41.75 -16.15
C ASP A 770 34.13 -42.43 -16.01
N SER A 771 33.62 -42.57 -14.78
CA SER A 771 32.29 -43.14 -14.59
C SER A 771 31.14 -42.17 -14.88
N THR A 772 31.39 -40.87 -14.76
CA THR A 772 30.45 -39.83 -15.19
C THR A 772 30.36 -39.77 -16.70
N LEU A 773 31.50 -39.84 -17.39
CA LEU A 773 31.65 -39.86 -18.84
C LEU A 773 31.18 -41.20 -19.44
N THR A 774 29.90 -41.48 -19.31
CA THR A 774 29.24 -42.58 -20.01
C THR A 774 28.95 -42.18 -21.45
N THR A 775 28.74 -43.16 -22.35
CA THR A 775 28.35 -42.87 -23.73
C THR A 775 27.12 -41.96 -23.82
N ALA A 776 26.12 -42.13 -22.95
CA ALA A 776 24.94 -41.28 -22.95
C ALA A 776 25.24 -39.84 -22.51
N PHE A 777 26.17 -39.65 -21.56
CA PHE A 777 26.63 -38.34 -21.12
C PHE A 777 27.42 -37.64 -22.23
N GLU A 778 28.35 -38.35 -22.87
CA GLU A 778 29.14 -37.83 -23.98
C GLU A 778 28.25 -37.45 -25.18
N ASP A 779 27.32 -38.33 -25.56
CA ASP A 779 26.38 -38.07 -26.66
C ASP A 779 25.57 -36.78 -26.38
N LEU A 780 25.00 -36.63 -25.17
CA LEU A 780 24.25 -35.42 -24.79
C LEU A 780 25.13 -34.16 -24.73
N LEU A 781 26.38 -34.27 -24.29
CA LEU A 781 27.34 -33.17 -24.27
C LEU A 781 27.64 -32.67 -25.69
N PHE A 782 27.92 -33.58 -26.63
CA PHE A 782 28.19 -33.21 -28.01
C PHE A 782 26.95 -32.71 -28.74
N ASP A 783 25.78 -33.33 -28.51
CA ASP A 783 24.50 -32.84 -29.03
C ASP A 783 24.22 -31.39 -28.53
N SER A 784 24.63 -31.05 -27.31
CA SER A 784 24.51 -29.70 -26.75
C SER A 784 25.47 -28.70 -27.38
N ILE A 785 26.70 -29.12 -27.70
CA ILE A 785 27.66 -28.29 -28.44
C ILE A 785 27.13 -28.00 -29.83
N ASP A 786 26.62 -29.03 -30.53
CA ASP A 786 26.03 -28.87 -31.86
C ASP A 786 24.83 -27.94 -31.80
N LEU A 787 23.94 -28.09 -30.82
CA LEU A 787 22.80 -27.19 -30.61
C LEU A 787 23.24 -25.72 -30.43
N LEU A 788 24.26 -25.46 -29.60
CA LEU A 788 24.78 -24.11 -29.38
C LEU A 788 25.34 -23.48 -30.66
N PHE A 789 26.18 -24.22 -31.39
CA PHE A 789 26.89 -23.66 -32.55
C PHE A 789 26.03 -23.64 -33.81
N ASP A 790 25.26 -24.69 -34.09
CA ASP A 790 24.49 -24.81 -35.33
C ASP A 790 23.18 -24.03 -35.27
N ASN A 791 22.45 -24.12 -34.15
CA ASN A 791 21.09 -23.56 -34.06
C ASN A 791 21.05 -22.19 -33.39
N ILE A 792 21.93 -21.89 -32.43
CA ILE A 792 21.89 -20.61 -31.69
C ILE A 792 22.86 -19.60 -32.31
N ILE A 793 24.16 -19.86 -32.25
CA ILE A 793 25.19 -18.93 -32.75
C ILE A 793 25.18 -18.91 -34.29
N GLY A 794 24.92 -20.07 -34.90
CA GLY A 794 24.83 -20.27 -36.34
C GLY A 794 23.53 -19.79 -36.98
N ASP A 795 22.53 -19.36 -36.19
CA ASP A 795 21.27 -18.85 -36.75
C ASP A 795 21.53 -17.62 -37.63
N SER A 796 20.84 -17.57 -38.76
CA SER A 796 21.04 -16.53 -39.75
C SER A 796 20.73 -15.13 -39.23
N ASN A 797 19.80 -14.98 -38.27
CA ASN A 797 19.47 -13.68 -37.69
C ASN A 797 20.55 -13.25 -36.69
N VAL A 798 21.04 -14.18 -35.87
CA VAL A 798 22.13 -13.92 -34.91
C VAL A 798 23.43 -13.55 -35.63
N LEU A 799 23.80 -14.26 -36.69
CA LEU A 799 24.96 -13.92 -37.53
C LEU A 799 24.85 -12.52 -38.12
N ASN A 800 23.65 -12.12 -38.56
CA ASN A 800 23.43 -10.76 -39.10
C ASN A 800 23.55 -9.67 -38.02
N LEU A 801 23.10 -9.94 -36.79
CA LEU A 801 23.20 -8.99 -35.68
C LEU A 801 24.64 -8.86 -35.15
N THR A 802 25.41 -9.93 -35.22
CA THR A 802 26.78 -10.00 -34.66
C THR A 802 27.88 -9.71 -35.68
N ASP A 803 27.54 -9.57 -36.97
CA ASP A 803 28.49 -9.48 -38.09
C ASP A 803 29.46 -10.69 -38.18
N MET A 804 29.07 -11.84 -37.62
CA MET A 804 29.87 -13.06 -37.66
C MET A 804 29.65 -13.84 -38.96
N LEU A 805 30.71 -14.51 -39.43
CA LEU A 805 30.60 -15.42 -40.57
C LEU A 805 30.31 -16.84 -40.09
N SER A 806 29.43 -17.57 -40.79
CA SER A 806 29.17 -18.98 -40.48
C SER A 806 30.42 -19.84 -40.51
N THR A 807 31.39 -19.53 -41.37
CA THR A 807 32.68 -20.23 -41.40
C THR A 807 33.52 -20.04 -40.15
N ASP A 808 33.37 -18.90 -39.46
CA ASP A 808 34.08 -18.64 -38.21
C ASP A 808 33.43 -19.44 -37.08
N VAL A 809 32.09 -19.53 -37.06
CA VAL A 809 31.30 -20.38 -36.13
C VAL A 809 31.65 -21.86 -36.28
N ASP A 810 31.66 -22.38 -37.51
CA ASP A 810 32.07 -23.76 -37.80
C ASP A 810 33.49 -24.06 -37.28
N MET A 811 34.42 -23.11 -37.42
CA MET A 811 35.78 -23.25 -36.91
C MET A 811 35.83 -23.28 -35.38
N MET A 812 35.07 -22.40 -34.70
CA MET A 812 34.99 -22.39 -33.24
C MET A 812 34.37 -23.68 -32.69
N GLN A 813 33.30 -24.18 -33.30
CA GLN A 813 32.68 -25.46 -32.94
C GLN A 813 33.70 -26.59 -33.02
N GLN A 814 34.43 -26.70 -34.14
CA GLN A 814 35.42 -27.76 -34.32
C GLN A 814 36.57 -27.67 -33.30
N GLU A 815 37.03 -26.45 -32.97
CA GLU A 815 38.05 -26.26 -31.93
C GLU A 815 37.56 -26.71 -30.55
N VAL A 816 36.31 -26.43 -30.19
CA VAL A 816 35.69 -26.87 -28.93
C VAL A 816 35.52 -28.40 -28.90
N ILE A 817 35.01 -28.99 -29.99
CA ILE A 817 34.85 -30.45 -30.11
C ILE A 817 36.20 -31.16 -29.98
N ASP A 818 37.24 -30.69 -30.68
CA ASP A 818 38.58 -31.28 -30.64
C ASP A 818 39.18 -31.20 -29.23
N MET A 819 39.00 -30.07 -28.54
CA MET A 819 39.47 -29.87 -27.17
C MET A 819 38.78 -30.83 -26.20
N ILE A 820 37.44 -30.87 -26.20
CA ILE A 820 36.65 -31.69 -25.27
C ILE A 820 36.88 -33.18 -25.53
N SER A 821 36.86 -33.60 -26.80
CA SER A 821 37.13 -34.99 -27.19
C SER A 821 38.53 -35.44 -26.75
N GLY A 822 39.52 -34.56 -26.84
CA GLY A 822 40.88 -34.82 -26.34
C GLY A 822 40.90 -35.07 -24.83
N LYS A 823 40.23 -34.21 -24.04
CA LYS A 823 40.15 -34.35 -22.58
C LYS A 823 39.43 -35.62 -22.14
N ILE A 824 38.30 -35.97 -22.79
CA ILE A 824 37.56 -37.21 -22.51
C ILE A 824 38.44 -38.44 -22.81
N ALA A 825 39.14 -38.44 -23.94
CA ALA A 825 40.06 -39.51 -24.30
C ALA A 825 41.23 -39.66 -23.31
N ASP A 826 41.77 -38.55 -22.80
CA ASP A 826 42.82 -38.54 -21.78
C ASP A 826 42.31 -39.14 -20.46
N ILE A 827 41.07 -38.83 -20.03
CA ILE A 827 40.45 -39.39 -18.82
C ILE A 827 40.26 -40.90 -18.94
N HIS A 828 39.70 -41.39 -20.06
CA HIS A 828 39.53 -42.84 -20.28
C HIS A 828 40.88 -43.57 -20.34
N THR A 829 41.90 -42.94 -20.93
CA THR A 829 43.26 -43.49 -21.00
C THR A 829 43.87 -43.57 -19.59
N ALA A 830 43.76 -42.50 -18.80
CA ALA A 830 44.22 -42.45 -17.42
C ALA A 830 43.55 -43.54 -16.56
N ARG A 831 42.23 -43.70 -16.67
CA ARG A 831 41.51 -44.76 -15.98
C ARG A 831 42.01 -46.16 -16.37
N GLY A 832 42.43 -46.37 -17.61
CA GLY A 832 43.10 -47.61 -18.04
C GLY A 832 44.32 -47.96 -17.19
N TYR A 833 45.19 -46.98 -16.93
CA TYR A 833 46.38 -47.16 -16.09
C TYR A 833 46.03 -47.49 -14.63
N ILE A 834 44.96 -46.89 -14.11
CA ILE A 834 44.52 -47.07 -12.72
C ILE A 834 43.98 -48.49 -12.49
N VAL A 835 43.13 -48.99 -13.39
CA VAL A 835 42.45 -50.29 -13.24
C VAL A 835 43.37 -51.48 -13.54
N ASP A 836 44.43 -51.29 -14.33
CA ASP A 836 45.42 -52.32 -14.63
C ASP A 836 46.37 -52.64 -13.44
N GLY A 837 46.30 -51.86 -12.35
CA GLY A 837 46.83 -52.22 -11.02
C GLY A 837 48.35 -52.09 -10.84
N THR A 838 49.08 -51.56 -11.82
CA THR A 838 50.51 -51.23 -11.70
C THR A 838 50.77 -49.83 -12.24
N ILE A 839 50.52 -48.81 -11.42
CA ILE A 839 50.72 -47.40 -11.78
C ILE A 839 52.23 -47.11 -11.79
N THR A 840 52.75 -46.63 -12.91
CA THR A 840 54.15 -46.23 -13.07
C THR A 840 54.34 -44.72 -12.86
N PRO A 841 55.58 -44.23 -12.59
CA PRO A 841 55.84 -42.79 -12.51
C PRO A 841 55.51 -42.01 -13.80
N GLU A 842 55.59 -42.66 -14.96
CA GLU A 842 55.19 -42.06 -16.25
C GLU A 842 53.67 -41.89 -16.32
N ASP A 843 52.90 -42.86 -15.81
CA ASP A 843 51.43 -42.79 -15.75
C ASP A 843 50.97 -41.68 -14.79
N ILE A 844 51.63 -41.54 -13.62
CA ILE A 844 51.37 -40.44 -12.67
C ILE A 844 51.66 -39.09 -13.33
N THR A 845 52.76 -38.98 -14.07
CA THR A 845 53.10 -37.73 -14.78
C THR A 845 52.06 -37.39 -15.85
N PHE A 846 51.55 -38.40 -16.56
CA PHE A 846 50.45 -38.22 -17.52
C PHE A 846 49.17 -37.73 -16.83
N ILE A 847 48.75 -38.40 -15.75
CA ILE A 847 47.58 -38.01 -14.96
C ILE A 847 47.73 -36.59 -14.42
N GLN A 848 48.89 -36.24 -13.85
CA GLN A 848 49.18 -34.88 -13.42
C GLN A 848 49.09 -33.86 -14.56
N GLY A 849 49.49 -34.25 -15.78
CA GLY A 849 49.32 -33.44 -16.99
C GLY A 849 47.87 -33.07 -17.27
N ILE A 850 46.92 -34.00 -17.06
CA ILE A 850 45.48 -33.75 -17.26
C ILE A 850 45.01 -32.58 -16.39
N PHE A 851 45.43 -32.54 -15.12
CA PHE A 851 45.05 -31.49 -14.17
C PHE A 851 45.86 -30.20 -14.33
N ASN A 852 47.13 -30.27 -14.74
CA ASN A 852 47.96 -29.09 -15.03
C ASN A 852 47.50 -28.35 -16.29
N ASP A 853 46.87 -29.06 -17.23
CA ASP A 853 46.32 -28.51 -18.47
C ASP A 853 44.86 -28.06 -18.32
N MET A 854 44.29 -28.08 -17.11
CA MET A 854 43.06 -27.36 -16.79
C MET A 854 43.40 -25.88 -16.51
N PRO A 855 42.53 -24.92 -16.86
CA PRO A 855 42.80 -23.51 -16.59
C PRO A 855 43.06 -23.30 -15.09
N GLN A 856 44.32 -23.00 -14.76
CA GLN A 856 44.75 -22.57 -13.43
C GLN A 856 44.34 -21.11 -13.26
N GLU A 857 43.06 -20.83 -13.04
CA GLU A 857 42.68 -19.50 -12.59
C GLU A 857 43.00 -19.33 -11.10
N PRO A 858 43.74 -18.27 -10.72
CA PRO A 858 43.89 -17.86 -9.33
C PRO A 858 42.69 -16.99 -8.95
N ALA A 859 41.59 -17.60 -8.56
CA ALA A 859 40.46 -16.87 -7.99
C ALA A 859 39.75 -17.76 -6.98
N LEU A 860 40.28 -17.78 -5.75
CA LEU A 860 39.58 -17.91 -4.47
C LEU A 860 40.67 -17.96 -3.39
N ASN A 861 41.15 -16.78 -3.04
CA ASN A 861 41.90 -16.47 -1.82
C ASN A 861 41.17 -15.30 -1.17
#